data_AF-A0A5Q4E8M5-F1
#
_entry.id   AF-A0A5Q4E8M5-F1
#
_cell.length_a   1.000
_cell.length_b   1.000
_cell.length_c   1.000
_cell.angle_alpha   90.00
_cell.angle_beta   90.00
_cell.angle_gamma   90.00
#
_symmetry.space_group_name_H-M   'P 1'
#
loop_
_entity.id
_entity.type
_entity.pdbx_description
1 polymer ?
#
loop_
_entity_poly.entity_id
_entity_poly.type
_entity_poly.pdbx_seq_one_letter_code
_entity_poly.pdbx_strand_id
1 'polypeptide(L)'
;MVDCCFTWAGPLPGVLGLSLPSLGLGQMTDLSALTIVFLAGLSRAVGEAIVLFVNQVKPLRFVLSLVLSALLFVAVYLFWGLSIWVASRWLLEQSVPWRAIRDSLTLSYIPLMFSFLGAMPYLGVPVQRVLALFTLLLLVVNLSILGDLSVTEAIVHAVLGWLVLQVVQQTTLAQPVVKLGRWLTNWTAGVNLVRDRSQLQSLIAANPLGPGDGITLAPAAFTADQYPPAAPAIKPLSLRSRRLTLSWIYLGLGLLALVVALSLEPLRTLITTWYGQSRPARWLADLIWVGAIALVVGAMLAPLEALGWWAGWYGDDESPPAPPPSPPGHVDLAAKRFIVYLDGINQATATYLPTVARYLDQLDQVLPPDIILVKGLLSYSVLNRALTENRPLAFFWRWVETLTQRLGPWVGMIINIRNVLIVAVSADQRFGPIYNQGIAQRVYESLMHHGYPADGGIPLTLIGYSGGGQIAMGIMPFLKRALGAPVEVISLAGVISGNSQVLEAEQLYHLVGAKDPVERLGPIMFPRRWAIAPLSYWNRAKRKGNITFIPLGPVGHQVPGGVLDDQAFLPDGRSHLQQTLDFTLDILVGDLREHLDHQKIQVTQPGNYYQFQSAPFNHPSYYRVQSTLAQPWYQPVGPWVGRLVLPEPDQRPDLDGVWLDLLHAPAAYQTWVGQRVGLRWRCAPGLKKRFLAVTRDIHFSTDAEASHRDGLILPSRLNHWRLVTPLESLAGARPVDDILVKLPERVSVAADPSPAGAAAALMQPSTSKVHKALTMTIDHEPIQIAGVYYALVQFLRPIDEALERYRVVHYNPTTQAFDGLEETVRLPTVVRDRDGIDAATNRDLERSPLNGTGWYIHGAQAHDGEFVVQALRPRCLVQLRPDRVISSARQGRQYLRRESWGDLVQKKGTTESVLIAPNAATDQAAIAQWRLGDRALLVHVYGGIGGAKREPAAKGPVYFGHFAYGIATVVREPIAQELQFDIRYHQVYTHNRRGLVAGTLDWSLYMGDRQWGFAGTRPVSDILIKLPAYTEPFDIDDRTWAAIDDLRLELELMTARYRIGDGTGVTYVGPANNCAQDSNQAMYASATHLEAALVAHRATLDTWEAENPAQARQFQQLLSLRRNLQQELLPLGSARADWADQQASLGSNLSDFPLKTLGRGLLSWRTMLPRKASDTITQLCLRHGAALWVLRTNQIGGYDPDIEPLAPATL
;
A
#
# COMPACT_ATOMS: atom_id res chain seq x y z
N MET A 1 -5.33 39.91 19.68
CA MET A 1 -4.55 39.77 18.43
C MET A 1 -4.60 41.00 17.53
N VAL A 2 -5.64 41.85 17.62
CA VAL A 2 -5.67 43.17 16.96
C VAL A 2 -4.77 44.20 17.69
N ASP A 3 -4.65 44.11 19.02
CA ASP A 3 -3.79 45.02 19.80
C ASP A 3 -2.27 44.78 19.66
N CYS A 4 -1.84 43.59 19.22
CA CYS A 4 -0.42 43.34 18.94
C CYS A 4 0.07 43.98 17.63
N CYS A 5 -0.83 44.40 16.74
CA CYS A 5 -0.44 45.20 15.56
C CYS A 5 -0.29 46.68 15.90
N PHE A 6 -0.96 47.18 16.94
CA PHE A 6 -0.87 48.58 17.36
C PHE A 6 0.36 48.88 18.23
N THR A 7 0.90 47.89 18.96
CA THR A 7 2.09 48.09 19.82
C THR A 7 3.43 48.11 19.09
N TRP A 8 3.47 47.85 17.78
CA TRP A 8 4.63 48.16 16.93
C TRP A 8 4.68 49.62 16.45
N ALA A 9 3.69 50.45 16.85
CA ALA A 9 3.61 51.88 16.53
C ALA A 9 3.83 52.80 17.75
N GLY A 10 4.48 52.31 18.81
CA GLY A 10 5.12 53.13 19.86
C GLY A 10 6.63 53.28 19.59
N PRO A 11 7.32 54.30 20.14
CA PRO A 11 8.62 54.74 19.63
C PRO A 11 9.73 53.72 19.94
N LEU A 12 9.97 52.80 19.01
CA LEU A 12 11.26 52.13 18.86
C LEU A 12 12.22 53.11 18.19
N PRO A 13 13.26 53.61 18.89
CA PRO A 13 14.23 54.48 18.27
C PRO A 13 15.09 53.65 17.30
N GLY A 14 14.90 53.88 16.00
CA GLY A 14 16.02 53.80 15.05
C GLY A 14 16.06 52.70 13.99
N VAL A 15 15.09 51.78 13.87
CA VAL A 15 15.22 50.67 12.89
C VAL A 15 14.29 50.72 11.67
N LEU A 16 13.08 51.30 11.79
CA LEU A 16 12.23 51.64 10.66
C LEU A 16 11.57 52.99 10.91
N GLY A 17 12.38 54.02 11.17
CA GLY A 17 11.95 55.41 11.28
C GLY A 17 11.48 55.98 9.94
N LEU A 18 10.47 55.36 9.32
CA LEU A 18 9.66 55.96 8.28
C LEU A 18 8.57 56.78 8.95
N SER A 19 8.94 57.92 9.51
CA SER A 19 7.94 58.96 9.69
C SER A 19 7.46 59.33 8.29
N LEU A 20 6.16 59.18 8.01
CA LEU A 20 5.53 59.56 6.72
C LEU A 20 5.98 60.93 6.16
N PRO A 21 6.37 61.95 6.97
CA PRO A 21 6.92 63.20 6.46
C PRO A 21 8.36 63.12 5.89
N SER A 22 9.20 62.14 6.28
CA SER A 22 10.62 62.09 5.89
C SER A 22 10.88 61.46 4.51
N LEU A 23 9.88 60.82 3.92
CA LEU A 23 9.94 60.23 2.58
C LEU A 23 9.64 61.22 1.43
N GLY A 24 9.33 62.48 1.72
CA GLY A 24 9.01 63.46 0.67
C GLY A 24 7.82 63.04 -0.22
N LEU A 25 6.92 62.19 0.26
CA LEU A 25 5.78 61.63 -0.48
C LEU A 25 4.64 62.62 -0.73
N GLY A 26 4.87 63.92 -0.57
CA GLY A 26 3.92 64.97 -0.96
C GLY A 26 3.58 64.96 -2.46
N GLN A 27 4.42 64.32 -3.30
CA GLN A 27 4.16 64.11 -4.74
C GLN A 27 4.83 62.81 -5.26
N MET A 28 4.30 61.62 -4.95
CA MET A 28 4.71 60.42 -5.69
C MET A 28 4.20 60.53 -7.13
N THR A 29 5.12 60.57 -8.10
CA THR A 29 4.76 60.67 -9.52
C THR A 29 4.25 59.32 -10.05
N ASP A 30 3.40 59.34 -11.08
CA ASP A 30 2.90 58.11 -11.72
C ASP A 30 4.05 57.24 -12.26
N LEU A 31 5.13 57.87 -12.73
CA LEU A 31 6.32 57.15 -13.22
C LEU A 31 7.03 56.40 -12.09
N SER A 32 7.18 57.01 -10.91
CA SER A 32 7.75 56.37 -9.72
C SER A 32 6.88 55.17 -9.28
N ALA A 33 5.56 55.36 -9.27
CA ALA A 33 4.60 54.31 -8.89
C ALA A 33 4.67 53.10 -9.83
N LEU A 34 4.68 53.34 -11.15
CA LEU A 34 4.79 52.29 -12.15
C LEU A 34 6.16 51.59 -12.12
N THR A 35 7.24 52.32 -11.83
CA THR A 35 8.59 51.75 -11.73
C THR A 35 8.69 50.79 -10.55
N ILE A 36 8.16 51.15 -9.37
CA ILE A 36 8.14 50.28 -8.18
C ILE A 36 7.36 49.00 -8.48
N VAL A 37 6.16 49.13 -9.07
CA VAL A 37 5.31 47.98 -9.41
C VAL A 37 5.95 47.11 -10.48
N PHE A 38 6.62 47.70 -11.46
CA PHE A 38 7.37 46.95 -12.48
C PHE A 38 8.52 46.15 -11.86
N LEU A 39 9.31 46.76 -10.96
CA LEU A 39 10.39 46.07 -10.25
C LEU A 39 9.86 44.95 -9.35
N ALA A 40 8.73 45.18 -8.67
CA ALA A 40 8.03 44.14 -7.90
C ALA A 40 7.55 43.00 -8.81
N GLY A 41 6.99 43.31 -9.97
CA GLY A 41 6.54 42.34 -10.97
C GLY A 41 7.69 41.53 -11.55
N LEU A 42 8.83 42.17 -11.86
CA LEU A 42 10.03 41.52 -12.35
C LEU A 42 10.63 40.60 -11.28
N SER A 43 10.73 41.08 -10.04
CA SER A 43 11.18 40.30 -8.88
C SER A 43 10.32 39.06 -8.67
N ARG A 44 9.00 39.20 -8.77
CA ARG A 44 8.07 38.08 -8.69
C ARG A 44 8.23 37.10 -9.86
N ALA A 45 8.38 37.61 -11.08
CA ALA A 45 8.62 36.79 -12.26
C ALA A 45 9.91 35.95 -12.11
N VAL A 46 10.97 36.53 -11.53
CA VAL A 46 12.20 35.80 -11.21
C VAL A 46 11.96 34.72 -10.15
N GLY A 47 11.22 35.04 -9.08
CA GLY A 47 10.88 34.06 -8.03
C GLY A 47 10.00 32.90 -8.51
N GLU A 48 9.23 33.09 -9.58
CA GLU A 48 8.34 32.09 -10.19
C GLU A 48 8.90 31.52 -11.52
N ALA A 49 10.16 31.82 -11.87
CA ALA A 49 10.75 31.52 -13.17
C ALA A 49 10.82 30.02 -13.51
N ILE A 50 10.66 29.13 -12.53
CA ILE A 50 10.58 27.69 -12.72
C ILE A 50 9.58 27.28 -13.81
N VAL A 51 8.45 27.98 -13.94
CA VAL A 51 7.43 27.66 -14.95
C VAL A 51 8.02 27.74 -16.37
N LEU A 52 8.91 28.71 -16.62
CA LEU A 52 9.56 28.86 -17.92
C LEU A 52 10.58 27.74 -18.19
N PHE A 53 11.29 27.29 -17.15
CA PHE A 53 12.19 26.14 -17.26
C PHE A 53 11.44 24.84 -17.54
N VAL A 54 10.35 24.57 -16.83
CA VAL A 54 9.57 23.33 -17.03
C VAL A 54 9.03 23.24 -18.46
N ASN A 55 8.65 24.38 -19.04
CA ASN A 55 8.19 24.48 -20.43
C ASN A 55 9.33 24.55 -21.45
N GLN A 56 10.59 24.32 -21.06
CA GLN A 56 11.78 24.28 -21.92
C GLN A 56 11.96 25.57 -22.77
N VAL A 57 11.67 26.72 -22.18
CA VAL A 57 11.81 28.01 -22.86
C VAL A 57 13.28 28.32 -23.15
N LYS A 58 13.60 28.70 -24.40
CA LYS A 58 14.96 29.04 -24.82
C LYS A 58 15.50 30.30 -24.10
N PRO A 59 16.81 30.42 -23.83
CA PRO A 59 17.37 31.50 -23.00
C PRO A 59 16.99 32.94 -23.40
N LEU A 60 16.98 33.26 -24.71
CA LEU A 60 16.59 34.60 -25.17
C LEU A 60 15.09 34.89 -24.91
N ARG A 61 14.24 33.90 -25.15
CA ARG A 61 12.79 33.97 -24.90
C ARG A 61 12.45 33.99 -23.41
N PHE A 62 13.32 33.40 -22.59
CA PHE A 62 13.21 33.42 -21.14
C PHE A 62 13.27 34.85 -20.60
N VAL A 63 14.28 35.65 -20.98
CA VAL A 63 14.42 37.05 -20.55
C VAL A 63 13.23 37.89 -21.04
N LEU A 64 12.82 37.72 -22.29
CA LEU A 64 11.64 38.42 -22.84
C LEU A 64 10.35 38.07 -22.08
N SER A 65 10.20 36.81 -21.66
CA SER A 65 9.05 36.35 -20.89
C SER A 65 9.03 36.91 -19.46
N LEU A 66 10.19 37.13 -18.83
CA LEU A 66 10.28 37.81 -17.53
C LEU A 66 9.84 39.27 -17.63
N VAL A 67 10.32 39.98 -18.65
CA VAL A 67 9.94 41.38 -18.90
C VAL A 67 8.44 41.49 -19.20
N LEU A 68 7.90 40.62 -20.06
CA LEU A 68 6.46 40.61 -20.35
C LEU A 68 5.64 40.31 -19.08
N SER A 69 6.10 39.38 -18.24
CA SER A 69 5.43 39.05 -16.98
C SER A 69 5.38 40.26 -16.04
N ALA A 70 6.46 41.05 -15.96
CA ALA A 70 6.49 42.30 -15.20
C ALA A 70 5.52 43.34 -15.77
N LEU A 71 5.43 43.49 -17.09
CA LEU A 71 4.48 44.39 -17.75
C LEU A 71 3.02 43.98 -17.52
N LEU A 72 2.71 42.69 -17.63
CA LEU A 72 1.38 42.16 -17.32
C LEU A 72 1.02 42.35 -15.84
N PHE A 73 2.00 42.26 -14.95
CA PHE A 73 1.81 42.52 -13.53
C PHE A 73 1.45 44.00 -13.25
N VAL A 74 2.08 44.95 -13.94
CA VAL A 74 1.69 46.36 -13.91
C VAL A 74 0.25 46.56 -14.37
N ALA A 75 -0.17 45.87 -15.44
CA ALA A 75 -1.55 45.94 -15.91
C ALA A 75 -2.54 45.43 -14.84
N VAL A 76 -2.23 44.32 -14.17
CA VAL A 76 -3.05 43.79 -13.06
C VAL A 76 -3.15 44.79 -11.90
N TYR A 77 -2.03 45.43 -11.53
CA TYR A 77 -2.02 46.50 -10.54
C TYR A 77 -2.95 47.66 -10.92
N LEU A 78 -2.89 48.13 -12.18
CA LEU A 78 -3.75 49.21 -12.66
C LEU A 78 -5.24 48.82 -12.62
N PHE A 79 -5.58 47.60 -13.05
CA PHE A 79 -6.95 47.10 -12.99
C PHE A 79 -7.46 46.97 -11.56
N TRP A 80 -6.62 46.51 -10.62
CA TRP A 80 -7.03 46.37 -9.23
C TRP A 80 -7.23 47.74 -8.57
N GLY A 81 -6.30 48.68 -8.76
CA GLY A 81 -6.46 50.05 -8.29
C GLY A 81 -7.72 50.71 -8.86
N LEU A 82 -7.97 50.55 -10.16
CA LEU A 82 -9.18 51.07 -10.81
C LEU A 82 -10.44 50.42 -10.24
N SER A 83 -10.41 49.13 -9.93
CA SER A 83 -11.54 48.41 -9.33
C SER A 83 -11.85 48.91 -7.92
N ILE A 84 -10.82 49.16 -7.09
CA ILE A 84 -10.99 49.77 -5.77
C ILE A 84 -11.57 51.19 -5.90
N TRP A 85 -11.09 51.98 -6.86
CA TRP A 85 -11.58 53.34 -7.08
C TRP A 85 -13.02 53.40 -7.59
N VAL A 86 -13.39 52.49 -8.50
CA VAL A 86 -14.78 52.37 -8.97
C VAL A 86 -15.68 51.89 -7.83
N ALA A 87 -15.24 50.89 -7.06
CA ALA A 87 -16.00 50.41 -5.90
C ALA A 87 -16.19 51.52 -4.84
N SER A 88 -15.13 52.26 -4.51
CA SER A 88 -15.20 53.36 -3.53
C SER A 88 -16.09 54.51 -3.99
N ARG A 89 -16.12 54.80 -5.28
CA ARG A 89 -16.89 55.92 -5.83
C ARG A 89 -18.37 55.62 -6.03
N TRP A 90 -18.72 54.37 -6.34
CA TRP A 90 -20.06 54.02 -6.79
C TRP A 90 -20.80 53.05 -5.87
N LEU A 91 -20.10 52.34 -4.98
CA LEU A 91 -20.70 51.32 -4.10
C LEU A 91 -20.60 51.67 -2.60
N LEU A 92 -19.84 52.71 -2.24
CA LEU A 92 -19.57 53.09 -0.86
C LEU A 92 -19.83 54.58 -0.63
N GLU A 93 -20.20 54.94 0.60
CA GLU A 93 -20.60 56.32 0.95
C GLU A 93 -19.40 57.28 0.99
N GLN A 94 -18.22 56.80 1.39
CA GLN A 94 -16.99 57.59 1.45
C GLN A 94 -16.11 57.33 0.22
N SER A 95 -16.05 58.30 -0.69
CA SER A 95 -15.22 58.17 -1.89
C SER A 95 -13.75 58.45 -1.60
N VAL A 96 -12.87 57.50 -1.92
CA VAL A 96 -11.42 57.68 -1.78
C VAL A 96 -10.80 58.24 -3.07
N PRO A 97 -9.96 59.29 -3.02
CA PRO A 97 -9.34 59.85 -4.21
C PRO A 97 -8.39 58.85 -4.87
N TRP A 98 -8.31 58.89 -6.22
CA TRP A 98 -7.43 58.01 -7.00
C TRP A 98 -5.98 58.03 -6.52
N ARG A 99 -5.46 59.22 -6.17
CA ARG A 99 -4.09 59.38 -5.67
C ARG A 99 -3.85 58.58 -4.39
N ALA A 100 -4.78 58.64 -3.43
CA ALA A 100 -4.69 57.85 -2.21
C ALA A 100 -4.70 56.35 -2.52
N ILE A 101 -5.61 55.87 -3.35
CA ILE A 101 -5.67 54.44 -3.74
C ILE A 101 -4.38 54.00 -4.43
N ARG A 102 -3.91 54.77 -5.43
CA ARG A 102 -2.66 54.52 -6.16
C ARG A 102 -1.48 54.43 -5.21
N ASP A 103 -1.32 55.42 -4.33
CA ASP A 103 -0.18 55.52 -3.42
C ASP A 103 -0.23 54.42 -2.35
N SER A 104 -1.42 54.14 -1.79
CA SER A 104 -1.62 53.02 -0.85
C SER A 104 -1.26 51.68 -1.49
N LEU A 105 -1.69 51.44 -2.73
CA LEU A 105 -1.44 50.23 -3.48
C LEU A 105 0.04 50.11 -3.89
N THR A 106 0.68 51.20 -4.35
CA THR A 106 2.11 51.17 -4.69
C THR A 106 2.97 50.87 -3.47
N LEU A 107 2.70 51.53 -2.34
CA LEU A 107 3.42 51.30 -1.09
C LEU A 107 3.22 49.87 -0.57
N SER A 108 2.03 49.30 -0.76
CA SER A 108 1.76 47.92 -0.34
C SER A 108 2.52 46.88 -1.18
N TYR A 109 2.95 47.22 -2.39
CA TYR A 109 3.71 46.34 -3.30
C TYR A 109 5.23 46.38 -3.09
N ILE A 110 5.76 47.34 -2.31
CA ILE A 110 7.20 47.43 -2.01
C ILE A 110 7.77 46.10 -1.46
N PRO A 111 7.12 45.37 -0.53
CA PRO A 111 7.63 44.08 -0.07
C PRO A 111 7.79 43.05 -1.21
N LEU A 112 6.99 43.14 -2.27
CA LEU A 112 7.09 42.23 -3.40
C LEU A 112 8.35 42.46 -4.24
N MET A 113 9.09 43.57 -4.07
CA MET A 113 10.43 43.73 -4.63
C MET A 113 11.41 42.67 -4.12
N PHE A 114 11.14 42.04 -2.98
CA PHE A 114 11.92 40.91 -2.45
C PHE A 114 11.42 39.53 -2.93
N SER A 115 10.44 39.46 -3.84
CA SER A 115 9.86 38.20 -4.32
C SER A 115 10.86 37.30 -5.06
N PHE A 116 11.97 37.85 -5.56
CA PHE A 116 13.07 37.10 -6.17
C PHE A 116 13.68 36.08 -5.19
N LEU A 117 13.63 36.34 -3.88
CA LEU A 117 14.01 35.40 -2.82
C LEU A 117 13.15 34.13 -2.85
N GLY A 118 11.98 34.19 -3.50
CA GLY A 118 11.15 33.04 -3.81
C GLY A 118 11.88 31.96 -4.64
N ALA A 119 12.93 32.31 -5.38
CA ALA A 119 13.74 31.36 -6.13
C ALA A 119 14.57 30.42 -5.24
N MET A 120 14.76 30.75 -3.95
CA MET A 120 15.48 29.87 -3.03
C MET A 120 14.74 28.54 -2.83
N PRO A 121 15.45 27.40 -2.83
CA PRO A 121 14.86 26.12 -2.50
C PRO A 121 14.38 26.11 -1.05
N TYR A 122 13.26 25.42 -0.84
CA TYR A 122 12.60 25.21 0.43
C TYR A 122 12.00 26.47 1.10
N LEU A 123 12.82 27.49 1.38
CA LEU A 123 12.39 28.74 2.04
C LEU A 123 11.63 29.70 1.12
N GLY A 124 11.78 29.58 -0.20
CA GLY A 124 11.20 30.51 -1.16
C GLY A 124 9.67 30.61 -1.10
N VAL A 125 8.96 29.48 -0.94
CA VAL A 125 7.48 29.48 -0.84
C VAL A 125 7.00 30.15 0.46
N PRO A 126 7.50 29.80 1.66
CA PRO A 126 7.21 30.53 2.89
C PRO A 126 7.47 32.04 2.77
N VAL A 127 8.62 32.45 2.21
CA VAL A 127 8.95 33.86 2.00
C VAL A 127 7.91 34.54 1.11
N GLN A 128 7.55 33.95 -0.02
CA GLN A 128 6.50 34.50 -0.90
C GLN A 128 5.14 34.63 -0.19
N ARG A 129 4.77 33.67 0.68
CA ARG A 129 3.52 33.73 1.45
C ARG A 129 3.55 34.86 2.49
N VAL A 130 4.67 35.05 3.18
CA VAL A 130 4.86 36.14 4.14
C VAL A 130 4.81 37.49 3.42
N LEU A 131 5.52 37.64 2.30
CA LEU A 131 5.50 38.87 1.51
C LEU A 131 4.10 39.20 0.98
N ALA A 132 3.34 38.19 0.53
CA ALA A 132 1.96 38.37 0.09
C ALA A 132 1.01 38.78 1.23
N LEU A 133 1.15 38.16 2.41
CA LEU A 133 0.39 38.55 3.59
C LEU A 133 0.73 39.99 4.02
N PHE A 134 2.02 40.33 4.01
CA PHE A 134 2.50 41.67 4.37
C PHE A 134 2.00 42.73 3.38
N THR A 135 1.96 42.41 2.08
CA THR A 135 1.36 43.25 1.04
C THR A 135 -0.12 43.53 1.32
N LEU A 136 -0.88 42.51 1.72
CA LEU A 136 -2.30 42.68 2.06
C LEU A 136 -2.51 43.56 3.30
N LEU A 137 -1.70 43.34 4.34
CA LEU A 137 -1.77 44.14 5.58
C LEU A 137 -1.39 45.61 5.32
N LEU A 138 -0.32 45.86 4.56
CA LEU A 138 0.09 47.21 4.19
C LEU A 138 -0.96 47.90 3.33
N LEU A 139 -1.65 47.19 2.45
CA LEU A 139 -2.74 47.80 1.67
C LEU A 139 -3.82 48.35 2.60
N VAL A 140 -4.27 47.57 3.58
CA VAL A 140 -5.31 48.00 4.53
C VAL A 140 -4.84 49.20 5.35
N VAL A 141 -3.62 49.15 5.89
CA VAL A 141 -3.05 50.24 6.71
C VAL A 141 -2.86 51.51 5.87
N ASN A 142 -2.24 51.40 4.70
CA ASN A 142 -1.99 52.57 3.85
C ASN A 142 -3.30 53.17 3.32
N LEU A 143 -4.31 52.35 3.04
CA LEU A 143 -5.62 52.84 2.57
C LEU A 143 -6.40 53.53 3.70
N SER A 144 -6.26 53.05 4.93
CA SER A 144 -6.81 53.71 6.13
C SER A 144 -6.17 55.09 6.34
N ILE A 145 -4.84 55.18 6.28
CA ILE A 145 -4.11 56.44 6.53
C ILE A 145 -4.28 57.45 5.38
N LEU A 146 -4.04 57.02 4.13
CA LEU A 146 -4.05 57.94 2.98
C LEU A 146 -5.46 58.24 2.47
N GLY A 147 -6.42 57.36 2.76
CA GLY A 147 -7.82 57.51 2.41
C GLY A 147 -8.68 58.16 3.49
N ASP A 148 -8.11 58.46 4.67
CA ASP A 148 -8.83 58.96 5.85
C ASP A 148 -10.03 58.07 6.22
N LEU A 149 -9.78 56.76 6.25
CA LEU A 149 -10.77 55.71 6.53
C LEU A 149 -10.46 55.02 7.86
N SER A 150 -11.49 54.53 8.55
CA SER A 150 -11.28 53.52 9.61
C SER A 150 -10.71 52.22 9.03
N VAL A 151 -10.07 51.39 9.88
CA VAL A 151 -9.52 50.10 9.45
C VAL A 151 -10.60 49.19 8.85
N THR A 152 -11.81 49.19 9.43
CA THR A 152 -12.94 48.40 8.92
C THR A 152 -13.38 48.88 7.54
N GLU A 153 -13.49 50.20 7.34
CA GLU A 153 -13.82 50.77 6.03
C GLU A 153 -12.73 50.43 5.00
N ALA A 154 -11.45 50.55 5.34
CA ALA A 154 -10.36 50.19 4.44
C ALA A 154 -10.40 48.71 4.01
N ILE A 155 -10.74 47.79 4.91
CA ILE A 155 -10.96 46.37 4.58
C ILE A 155 -12.12 46.22 3.61
N VAL A 156 -13.26 46.87 3.88
CA VAL A 156 -14.46 46.82 3.02
C VAL A 156 -14.14 47.33 1.61
N HIS A 157 -13.41 48.44 1.50
CA HIS A 157 -12.98 49.01 0.21
C HIS A 157 -12.06 48.05 -0.56
N ALA A 158 -11.08 47.44 0.11
CA ALA A 158 -10.16 46.48 -0.51
C ALA A 158 -10.88 45.19 -0.98
N VAL A 159 -11.79 44.66 -0.16
CA VAL A 159 -12.58 43.45 -0.47
C VAL A 159 -13.58 43.71 -1.59
N LEU A 160 -14.32 44.82 -1.56
CA LEU A 160 -15.26 45.18 -2.63
C LEU A 160 -14.52 45.46 -3.95
N GLY A 161 -13.38 46.15 -3.90
CA GLY A 161 -12.53 46.34 -5.08
C GLY A 161 -12.03 45.01 -5.66
N TRP A 162 -11.68 44.05 -4.80
CA TRP A 162 -11.34 42.69 -5.24
C TRP A 162 -12.54 41.95 -5.85
N LEU A 163 -13.74 42.06 -5.26
CA LEU A 163 -14.97 41.47 -5.80
C LEU A 163 -15.34 42.06 -7.17
N VAL A 164 -15.25 43.39 -7.33
CA VAL A 164 -15.44 44.07 -8.62
C VAL A 164 -14.45 43.54 -9.65
N LEU A 165 -13.18 43.40 -9.28
CA LEU A 165 -12.15 42.82 -10.14
C LEU A 165 -12.49 41.38 -10.55
N GLN A 166 -12.98 40.54 -9.62
CA GLN A 166 -13.41 39.17 -9.92
C GLN A 166 -14.62 39.12 -10.88
N VAL A 167 -15.64 39.95 -10.65
CA VAL A 167 -16.82 40.05 -11.53
C VAL A 167 -16.39 40.48 -12.93
N VAL A 168 -15.56 41.52 -13.04
CA VAL A 168 -15.04 41.98 -14.33
C VAL A 168 -14.25 40.86 -15.03
N GLN A 169 -13.38 40.15 -14.32
CA GLN A 169 -12.61 39.02 -14.88
C GLN A 169 -13.49 37.83 -15.33
N GLN A 170 -14.63 37.60 -14.67
CA GLN A 170 -15.58 36.52 -14.99
C GLN A 170 -16.59 36.89 -16.07
N THR A 171 -16.84 38.18 -16.31
CA THR A 171 -17.71 38.63 -17.42
C THR A 171 -17.08 38.39 -18.79
N THR A 172 -17.93 38.21 -19.81
CA THR A 172 -17.55 38.00 -21.23
C THR A 172 -16.66 39.11 -21.78
N LEU A 173 -16.70 40.31 -21.17
CA LEU A 173 -15.93 41.49 -21.56
C LEU A 173 -14.42 41.38 -21.27
N ALA A 174 -14.00 40.63 -20.25
CA ALA A 174 -12.58 40.47 -19.91
C ALA A 174 -11.93 39.23 -20.58
N GLN A 175 -12.71 38.28 -21.09
CA GLN A 175 -12.18 37.09 -21.76
C GLN A 175 -11.26 37.40 -22.97
N PRO A 176 -11.53 38.40 -23.83
CA PRO A 176 -10.62 38.77 -24.92
C PRO A 176 -9.26 39.23 -24.40
N VAL A 177 -9.23 40.02 -23.32
CA VAL A 177 -7.99 40.52 -22.70
C VAL A 177 -7.19 39.37 -22.07
N VAL A 178 -7.86 38.44 -21.39
CA VAL A 178 -7.22 37.24 -20.81
C VAL A 178 -6.69 36.30 -21.91
N LYS A 179 -7.42 36.15 -23.03
CA LYS A 179 -6.97 35.39 -24.21
C LYS A 179 -5.77 36.05 -24.89
N LEU A 180 -5.79 37.38 -25.05
CA LEU A 180 -4.68 38.15 -25.59
C LEU A 180 -3.44 38.05 -24.70
N GLY A 181 -3.60 38.17 -23.38
CA GLY A 181 -2.51 37.98 -22.41
C GLY A 181 -1.90 36.58 -22.51
N ARG A 182 -2.73 35.52 -22.59
CA ARG A 182 -2.27 34.14 -22.81
C ARG A 182 -1.53 33.98 -24.14
N TRP A 183 -2.10 34.51 -25.23
CA TRP A 183 -1.48 34.47 -26.55
C TRP A 183 -0.11 35.17 -26.57
N LEU A 184 -0.01 36.39 -26.02
CA LEU A 184 1.24 37.14 -25.91
C LEU A 184 2.28 36.34 -25.13
N THR A 185 1.90 35.76 -23.99
CA THR A 185 2.85 34.98 -23.19
C THR A 185 3.33 33.69 -23.86
N ASN A 186 2.46 32.99 -24.61
CA ASN A 186 2.87 31.81 -25.37
C ASN A 186 3.74 32.21 -26.57
N TRP A 187 3.44 33.33 -27.20
CA TRP A 187 4.25 33.87 -28.29
C TRP A 187 5.65 34.29 -27.82
N THR A 188 5.77 35.00 -26.70
CA THR A 188 7.08 35.39 -26.14
C THR A 188 7.88 34.20 -25.63
N ALA A 189 7.22 33.24 -24.98
CA ALA A 189 7.87 32.00 -24.53
C ALA A 189 8.23 31.10 -25.73
N GLY A 190 7.46 31.20 -26.81
CA GLY A 190 7.64 30.42 -28.02
C GLY A 190 7.21 28.96 -27.92
N VAL A 191 6.44 28.64 -26.88
CA VAL A 191 5.85 27.34 -26.54
C VAL A 191 4.50 27.59 -25.86
N ASN A 192 3.60 26.60 -25.89
CA ASN A 192 2.36 26.68 -25.14
C ASN A 192 2.64 26.45 -23.65
N LEU A 193 2.63 27.53 -22.87
CA LEU A 193 2.96 27.46 -21.45
C LEU A 193 1.88 26.70 -20.68
N VAL A 194 2.23 25.54 -20.16
CA VAL A 194 1.46 24.85 -19.14
C VAL A 194 1.73 25.50 -17.79
N ARG A 195 0.67 26.01 -17.16
CA ARG A 195 0.72 26.75 -15.88
C ARG A 195 -0.01 26.04 -14.76
N ASP A 196 -0.91 25.12 -15.10
CA ASP A 196 -1.66 24.37 -14.12
C ASP A 196 -0.73 23.37 -13.41
N ARG A 197 -0.80 23.35 -12.08
CA ARG A 197 0.07 22.51 -11.25
C ARG A 197 -0.10 21.02 -11.56
N SER A 198 -1.33 20.56 -11.80
CA SER A 198 -1.60 19.14 -12.09
C SER A 198 -1.06 18.76 -13.47
N GLN A 199 -1.22 19.65 -14.47
CA GLN A 199 -0.70 19.41 -15.81
C GLN A 199 0.83 19.49 -15.86
N LEU A 200 1.46 20.37 -15.05
CA LEU A 200 2.90 20.41 -14.86
C LEU A 200 3.42 19.11 -14.24
N GLN A 201 2.73 18.58 -13.24
CA GLN A 201 3.07 17.28 -12.64
C GLN A 201 2.92 16.14 -13.66
N SER A 202 1.87 16.14 -14.48
CA SER A 202 1.72 15.11 -15.53
C SER A 202 2.80 15.21 -16.61
N LEU A 203 3.22 16.42 -16.99
CA LEU A 203 4.32 16.61 -17.95
C LEU A 203 5.64 16.03 -17.42
N ILE A 204 5.95 16.27 -16.15
CA ILE A 204 7.14 15.70 -15.49
C ILE A 204 7.01 14.17 -15.37
N ALA A 205 5.81 13.67 -15.10
CA ALA A 205 5.56 12.24 -14.91
C ALA A 205 5.48 11.43 -16.21
N ALA A 206 5.19 12.06 -17.35
CA ALA A 206 4.99 11.40 -18.66
C ALA A 206 6.24 10.70 -19.19
N ASN A 207 7.42 11.12 -18.76
CA ASN A 207 8.68 10.43 -19.10
C ASN A 207 9.48 10.18 -17.81
N PRO A 208 9.39 9.00 -17.16
CA PRO A 208 9.98 8.78 -15.84
C PRO A 208 11.50 8.99 -15.77
N LEU A 209 12.21 9.03 -16.91
CA LEU A 209 13.66 9.20 -16.99
C LEU A 209 14.12 10.51 -17.66
N GLY A 210 13.23 11.48 -17.92
CA GLY A 210 13.61 12.86 -18.34
C GLY A 210 13.49 13.14 -19.84
N PRO A 211 13.82 14.36 -20.31
CA PRO A 211 13.66 14.78 -21.70
C PRO A 211 14.79 14.23 -22.58
N GLY A 212 14.68 12.98 -23.03
CA GLY A 212 15.44 12.44 -24.16
C GLY A 212 14.48 12.07 -25.29
N ASP A 213 14.94 12.17 -26.54
CA ASP A 213 14.19 11.69 -27.71
C ASP A 213 13.95 10.18 -27.56
N GLY A 214 12.73 9.82 -27.19
CA GLY A 214 12.16 8.48 -27.35
C GLY A 214 13.02 7.29 -26.89
N ILE A 215 13.11 7.05 -25.57
CA ILE A 215 13.01 5.66 -25.11
C ILE A 215 11.51 5.33 -25.11
N THR A 216 10.99 5.04 -26.30
CA THR A 216 9.69 4.39 -26.46
C THR A 216 9.70 3.09 -25.67
N LEU A 217 8.98 3.06 -24.55
CA LEU A 217 8.46 1.80 -24.01
C LEU A 217 7.69 1.14 -25.17
N ALA A 218 8.14 -0.05 -25.56
CA ALA A 218 7.82 -0.69 -26.83
C ALA A 218 6.32 -0.72 -27.18
N PRO A 219 6.01 -0.60 -28.48
CA PRO A 219 5.25 -1.67 -29.10
C PRO A 219 5.94 -2.20 -30.36
N ALA A 220 6.06 -3.52 -30.41
CA ALA A 220 6.23 -4.38 -31.58
C ALA A 220 7.41 -4.12 -32.55
N ALA A 221 8.26 -5.14 -32.66
CA ALA A 221 9.09 -5.54 -33.80
C ALA A 221 9.49 -4.45 -34.82
N PHE A 222 10.74 -4.00 -34.75
CA PHE A 222 11.41 -3.37 -35.89
C PHE A 222 12.71 -4.08 -36.23
N THR A 223 12.77 -4.50 -37.49
CA THR A 223 13.89 -5.16 -38.16
C THR A 223 15.09 -4.23 -38.30
N ALA A 224 16.27 -4.76 -38.00
CA ALA A 224 17.54 -4.10 -38.23
C ALA A 224 17.81 -4.00 -39.74
N ASP A 225 17.54 -2.83 -40.33
CA ASP A 225 18.18 -2.32 -41.55
C ASP A 225 17.55 -0.97 -41.91
N GLN A 226 17.93 0.09 -41.19
CA GLN A 226 17.81 1.49 -41.65
C GLN A 226 18.46 2.45 -40.62
N TYR A 227 19.79 2.61 -40.71
CA TYR A 227 20.47 3.76 -40.13
C TYR A 227 20.57 4.86 -41.20
N PRO A 228 20.08 6.09 -40.96
CA PRO A 228 20.51 7.25 -41.72
C PRO A 228 21.98 7.56 -41.38
N PRO A 229 22.76 8.15 -42.32
CA PRO A 229 24.15 8.51 -42.06
C PRO A 229 24.23 9.55 -40.92
N ALA A 230 25.27 9.41 -40.10
CA ALA A 230 25.56 10.24 -38.94
C ALA A 230 25.37 11.74 -39.23
N ALA A 231 24.63 12.41 -38.35
CA ALA A 231 24.51 13.86 -38.36
C ALA A 231 25.91 14.51 -38.26
N PRO A 232 26.17 15.62 -38.98
CA PRO A 232 27.47 16.27 -38.97
C PRO A 232 27.80 16.79 -37.56
N ALA A 233 28.99 16.43 -37.07
CA ALA A 233 29.53 16.89 -35.80
C ALA A 233 29.50 18.43 -35.71
N ILE A 234 28.85 18.96 -34.68
CA ILE A 234 28.78 20.40 -34.43
C ILE A 234 30.18 20.89 -34.00
N LYS A 235 30.68 21.93 -34.67
CA LYS A 235 31.97 22.56 -34.36
C LYS A 235 31.98 23.10 -32.92
N PRO A 236 33.04 22.85 -32.12
CA PRO A 236 33.16 23.46 -30.80
C PRO A 236 33.18 24.99 -30.91
N LEU A 237 32.42 25.65 -30.03
CA LEU A 237 32.36 27.10 -29.90
C LEU A 237 33.78 27.70 -29.81
N SER A 238 34.06 28.72 -30.62
CA SER A 238 35.38 29.39 -30.64
C SER A 238 35.76 29.93 -29.26
N LEU A 239 37.05 29.91 -28.90
CA LEU A 239 37.59 30.41 -27.62
C LEU A 239 37.11 31.83 -27.26
N ARG A 240 36.85 32.68 -28.27
CA ARG A 240 36.34 34.05 -28.10
C ARG A 240 34.88 34.08 -27.64
N SER A 241 34.03 33.20 -28.19
CA SER A 241 32.63 33.06 -27.77
C SER A 241 32.50 32.50 -26.35
N ARG A 242 33.34 31.53 -25.97
CA ARG A 242 33.38 30.98 -24.59
C ARG A 242 33.77 32.04 -23.56
N ARG A 243 34.75 32.91 -23.86
CA ARG A 243 35.15 34.02 -22.98
C ARG A 243 34.03 35.05 -22.82
N LEU A 244 33.36 35.45 -23.91
CA LEU A 244 32.23 36.38 -23.87
C LEU A 244 31.07 35.84 -23.03
N THR A 245 30.71 34.56 -23.20
CA THR A 245 29.65 33.92 -22.40
C THR A 245 30.01 33.88 -20.91
N LEU A 246 31.25 33.54 -20.56
CA LEU A 246 31.71 33.56 -19.16
C LEU A 246 31.68 34.98 -18.56
N SER A 247 32.06 36.01 -19.32
CA SER A 247 31.98 37.41 -18.86
C SER A 247 30.55 37.84 -18.54
N TRP A 248 29.57 37.47 -19.37
CA TRP A 248 28.15 37.75 -19.08
C TRP A 248 27.63 37.00 -17.85
N ILE A 249 28.06 35.75 -17.64
CA ILE A 249 27.71 34.97 -16.45
C ILE A 249 28.26 35.65 -15.19
N TYR A 250 29.53 36.08 -15.19
CA TYR A 250 30.14 36.76 -14.04
C TYR A 250 29.51 38.13 -13.77
N LEU A 251 29.18 38.89 -14.82
CA LEU A 251 28.46 40.16 -14.67
C LEU A 251 27.08 39.95 -14.05
N GLY A 252 26.34 38.93 -14.50
CA GLY A 252 25.04 38.56 -13.94
C GLY A 252 25.14 38.14 -12.47
N LEU A 253 26.17 37.36 -12.12
CA LEU A 253 26.43 36.95 -10.73
C LEU A 253 26.76 38.16 -9.84
N GLY A 254 27.58 39.10 -10.33
CA GLY A 254 27.90 40.34 -9.63
C GLY A 254 26.67 41.22 -9.40
N LEU A 255 25.81 41.36 -10.42
CA LEU A 255 24.55 42.10 -10.31
C LEU A 255 23.60 41.44 -9.29
N LEU A 256 23.47 40.12 -9.32
CA LEU A 256 22.64 39.37 -8.37
C LEU A 256 23.14 39.55 -6.93
N ALA A 257 24.46 39.44 -6.71
CA ALA A 257 25.06 39.66 -5.40
C ALA A 257 24.83 41.09 -4.88
N LEU A 258 24.93 42.10 -5.76
CA LEU A 258 24.61 43.49 -5.42
C LEU A 258 23.14 43.66 -5.04
N VAL A 259 22.21 43.10 -5.82
CA VAL A 259 20.76 43.15 -5.53
C VAL A 259 20.46 42.50 -4.19
N VAL A 260 21.06 41.34 -3.88
CA VAL A 260 20.92 40.66 -2.59
C VAL A 260 21.51 41.51 -1.46
N ALA A 261 22.71 42.07 -1.65
CA ALA A 261 23.36 42.91 -0.64
C ALA A 261 22.50 44.13 -0.26
N LEU A 262 22.01 44.86 -1.28
CA LEU A 262 21.11 46.01 -1.08
C LEU A 262 19.79 45.58 -0.43
N SER A 263 19.28 44.40 -0.78
CA SER A 263 18.03 43.89 -0.23
C SER A 263 18.11 43.53 1.25
N LEU A 264 19.27 43.04 1.68
CA LEU A 264 19.48 42.64 3.06
C LEU A 264 19.89 43.83 3.94
N GLU A 265 20.35 44.97 3.39
CA GLU A 265 20.88 46.13 4.15
C GLU A 265 20.05 46.55 5.39
N PRO A 266 18.71 46.56 5.39
CA PRO A 266 17.93 46.82 6.61
C PRO A 266 18.26 45.85 7.76
N LEU A 267 18.50 44.58 7.45
CA LEU A 267 18.94 43.56 8.41
C LEU A 267 20.38 43.79 8.88
N ARG A 268 21.25 44.36 8.03
CA ARG A 268 22.61 44.75 8.40
C ARG A 268 22.57 45.80 9.51
N THR A 269 21.69 46.80 9.40
CA THR A 269 21.58 47.87 10.39
C THR A 269 21.23 47.34 11.79
N LEU A 270 20.27 46.40 11.85
CA LEU A 270 19.88 45.65 13.06
C LEU A 270 21.03 44.89 13.71
N ILE A 271 21.87 44.23 12.90
CA ILE A 271 23.04 43.48 13.39
C ILE A 271 24.14 44.44 13.85
N THR A 272 24.36 45.54 13.12
CA THR A 272 25.40 46.53 13.42
C THR A 272 25.11 47.36 14.67
N THR A 273 23.84 47.52 15.07
CA THR A 273 23.46 48.20 16.32
C THR A 273 23.84 47.42 17.59
N TRP A 274 24.20 46.13 17.48
CA TRP A 274 24.35 45.23 18.63
C TRP A 274 25.81 44.94 19.06
N TYR A 275 26.83 45.35 18.29
CA TYR A 275 28.24 45.02 18.58
C TYR A 275 29.17 46.26 18.62
N GLY A 276 30.09 46.29 19.60
CA GLY A 276 30.96 47.44 19.90
C GLY A 276 31.99 47.80 18.82
N GLN A 277 32.46 49.06 18.84
CA GLN A 277 33.25 49.73 17.78
C GLN A 277 34.67 49.16 17.49
N SER A 278 35.05 48.01 18.06
CA SER A 278 36.39 47.46 17.82
C SER A 278 36.58 47.06 16.36
N ARG A 279 37.78 47.29 15.81
CA ARG A 279 38.12 46.87 14.43
C ARG A 279 37.87 45.37 14.19
N PRO A 280 38.27 44.41 15.05
CA PRO A 280 38.04 42.99 14.78
C PRO A 280 36.56 42.60 14.78
N ALA A 281 35.72 43.21 15.62
CA ALA A 281 34.29 42.93 15.64
C ALA A 281 33.60 43.38 14.33
N ARG A 282 34.00 44.54 13.78
CA ARG A 282 33.52 45.01 12.48
C ARG A 282 33.95 44.10 11.33
N TRP A 283 35.21 43.66 11.31
CA TRP A 283 35.69 42.71 10.31
C TRP A 283 34.94 41.39 10.36
N LEU A 284 34.71 40.85 11.57
CA LEU A 284 33.91 39.64 11.74
C LEU A 284 32.46 39.84 11.26
N ALA A 285 31.84 40.98 11.57
CA ALA A 285 30.49 41.31 11.13
C ALA A 285 30.40 41.45 9.60
N ASP A 286 31.36 42.13 8.96
CA ASP A 286 31.42 42.25 7.51
C ASP A 286 31.67 40.88 6.84
N LEU A 287 32.47 40.00 7.45
CA LEU A 287 32.65 38.62 6.95
C LEU A 287 31.38 37.78 7.07
N ILE A 288 30.67 37.87 8.19
CA ILE A 288 29.35 37.23 8.37
C ILE A 288 28.37 37.77 7.32
N TRP A 289 28.40 39.08 7.05
CA TRP A 289 27.54 39.72 6.08
C TRP A 289 27.79 39.24 4.64
N VAL A 290 29.05 39.25 4.23
CA VAL A 290 29.46 38.72 2.91
C VAL A 290 29.12 37.22 2.81
N GLY A 291 29.30 36.46 3.88
CA GLY A 291 28.89 35.06 3.97
C GLY A 291 27.38 34.86 3.78
N ALA A 292 26.55 35.70 4.42
CA ALA A 292 25.09 35.66 4.29
C ALA A 292 24.64 35.98 2.85
N ILE A 293 25.23 36.99 2.20
CA ILE A 293 24.97 37.31 0.79
C ILE A 293 25.35 36.12 -0.10
N ALA A 294 26.54 35.56 0.09
CA ALA A 294 27.01 34.41 -0.69
C ALA A 294 26.09 33.19 -0.51
N LEU A 295 25.56 32.95 0.70
CA LEU A 295 24.63 31.88 0.98
C LEU A 295 23.29 32.07 0.25
N VAL A 296 22.70 33.27 0.29
CA VAL A 296 21.43 33.57 -0.41
C VAL A 296 21.59 33.47 -1.91
N VAL A 297 22.68 34.03 -2.46
CA VAL A 297 23.01 33.90 -3.89
C VAL A 297 23.20 32.42 -4.25
N GLY A 298 23.98 31.67 -3.46
CA GLY A 298 24.18 30.24 -3.65
C GLY A 298 22.89 29.44 -3.64
N ALA A 299 21.97 29.76 -2.70
CA ALA A 299 20.67 29.12 -2.60
C ALA A 299 19.82 29.38 -3.86
N MET A 300 19.77 30.61 -4.36
CA MET A 300 19.04 30.94 -5.59
C MET A 300 19.62 30.26 -6.84
N LEU A 301 20.93 30.03 -6.88
CA LEU A 301 21.61 29.40 -8.01
C LEU A 301 21.55 27.86 -7.94
N ALA A 302 21.37 27.27 -6.76
CA ALA A 302 21.42 25.82 -6.56
C ALA A 302 20.46 25.02 -7.48
N PRO A 303 19.21 25.45 -7.75
CA PRO A 303 18.31 24.72 -8.65
C PRO A 303 18.69 24.85 -10.14
N LEU A 304 19.48 25.86 -10.53
CA LEU A 304 19.65 26.23 -11.95
C LEU A 304 20.30 25.13 -12.78
N GLU A 305 21.19 24.32 -12.19
CA GLU A 305 21.81 23.17 -12.88
C GLU A 305 20.75 22.14 -13.29
N ALA A 306 19.85 21.77 -12.39
CA ALA A 306 18.78 20.83 -12.71
C ALA A 306 17.74 21.44 -13.67
N LEU A 307 17.41 22.71 -13.48
CA LEU A 307 16.46 23.42 -14.34
C LEU A 307 16.99 23.61 -15.76
N GLY A 308 18.27 23.93 -15.91
CA GLY A 308 18.93 24.05 -17.21
C GLY A 308 19.05 22.72 -17.94
N TRP A 309 19.32 21.63 -17.20
CA TRP A 309 19.33 20.27 -17.73
C TRP A 309 17.95 19.90 -18.29
N TRP A 310 16.89 20.10 -17.50
CA TRP A 310 15.52 19.86 -17.94
C TRP A 310 15.11 20.70 -19.15
N ALA A 311 15.54 21.95 -19.20
CA ALA A 311 15.24 22.86 -20.30
C ALA A 311 16.07 22.59 -21.57
N GLY A 312 16.97 21.59 -21.57
CA GLY A 312 17.83 21.25 -22.69
C GLY A 312 18.91 22.29 -22.97
N TRP A 313 19.26 23.14 -22.00
CA TRP A 313 20.22 24.24 -22.20
C TRP A 313 21.68 23.78 -22.31
N TYR A 314 21.98 22.53 -21.94
CA TYR A 314 23.34 21.99 -21.93
C TYR A 314 23.69 21.11 -23.15
N GLY A 315 22.73 20.80 -24.03
CA GLY A 315 22.92 19.94 -25.22
C GLY A 315 23.00 18.43 -24.91
N ASP A 316 22.79 17.59 -25.93
CA ASP A 316 22.82 16.11 -25.83
C ASP A 316 24.22 15.49 -26.04
N ASP A 317 25.26 16.33 -26.06
CA ASP A 317 26.58 16.02 -26.64
C ASP A 317 27.48 15.03 -25.85
N GLU A 318 26.97 14.22 -24.91
CA GLU A 318 27.85 13.37 -24.10
C GLU A 318 27.39 11.91 -24.00
N SER A 319 28.07 11.06 -24.79
CA SER A 319 28.17 9.64 -24.54
C SER A 319 28.70 9.38 -23.12
N PRO A 320 28.15 8.41 -22.38
CA PRO A 320 28.63 8.07 -21.05
C PRO A 320 30.14 7.72 -21.08
N PRO A 321 30.90 8.02 -20.00
CA PRO A 321 32.30 7.66 -19.91
C PRO A 321 32.51 6.16 -20.12
N ALA A 322 33.59 5.79 -20.80
CA ALA A 322 33.90 4.40 -21.13
C ALA A 322 34.02 3.52 -19.86
N PRO A 323 33.60 2.23 -19.93
CA PRO A 323 33.57 1.33 -18.78
C PRO A 323 34.92 1.21 -18.07
N PRO A 324 34.96 1.15 -16.73
CA PRO A 324 36.07 0.49 -16.06
C PRO A 324 36.05 -1.01 -16.43
N PRO A 325 37.22 -1.65 -16.62
CA PRO A 325 37.28 -3.07 -16.94
C PRO A 325 36.60 -3.90 -15.84
N SER A 326 35.71 -4.81 -16.25
CA SER A 326 35.01 -5.72 -15.34
C SER A 326 36.02 -6.49 -14.48
N PRO A 327 35.80 -6.64 -13.17
CA PRO A 327 36.60 -7.53 -12.34
C PRO A 327 36.57 -8.95 -12.94
N PRO A 328 37.71 -9.62 -13.10
CA PRO A 328 37.72 -11.01 -13.55
C PRO A 328 37.12 -11.89 -12.43
N GLY A 329 35.89 -12.39 -12.61
CA GLY A 329 35.32 -13.38 -11.70
C GLY A 329 33.80 -13.47 -11.53
N HIS A 330 32.97 -12.61 -12.13
CA HIS A 330 31.52 -12.77 -11.99
C HIS A 330 31.01 -13.98 -12.80
N VAL A 331 30.71 -15.05 -12.08
CA VAL A 331 29.97 -16.22 -12.55
C VAL A 331 28.56 -15.76 -12.94
N ASP A 332 28.04 -16.31 -14.04
CA ASP A 332 26.70 -16.10 -14.64
C ASP A 332 25.56 -16.58 -13.71
N LEU A 333 25.49 -16.04 -12.49
CA LEU A 333 24.41 -16.25 -11.54
C LEU A 333 23.32 -15.19 -11.79
N ALA A 334 22.07 -15.64 -11.93
CA ALA A 334 20.93 -14.73 -12.05
C ALA A 334 20.83 -13.84 -10.79
N ALA A 335 21.14 -12.55 -10.93
CA ALA A 335 21.10 -11.60 -9.82
C ALA A 335 19.70 -11.56 -9.18
N LYS A 336 19.65 -11.65 -7.84
CA LYS A 336 18.40 -11.58 -7.09
C LYS A 336 18.08 -10.18 -6.59
N ARG A 337 19.08 -9.29 -6.51
CA ARG A 337 18.91 -7.92 -5.99
C ARG A 337 20.05 -7.00 -6.46
N PHE A 338 19.71 -5.74 -6.68
CA PHE A 338 20.68 -4.66 -6.86
C PHE A 338 20.67 -3.69 -5.68
N ILE A 339 21.82 -3.14 -5.34
CA ILE A 339 22.00 -2.15 -4.29
C ILE A 339 22.68 -0.93 -4.88
N VAL A 340 22.17 0.26 -4.59
CA VAL A 340 22.77 1.54 -4.98
C VAL A 340 23.07 2.36 -3.74
N TYR A 341 24.32 2.79 -3.58
CA TYR A 341 24.73 3.66 -2.48
C TYR A 341 24.76 5.14 -2.88
N LEU A 342 24.13 5.99 -2.07
CA LEU A 342 24.04 7.44 -2.21
C LEU A 342 24.67 8.12 -0.99
N ASP A 343 25.78 8.84 -1.22
CA ASP A 343 26.64 9.38 -0.18
C ASP A 343 26.08 10.67 0.47
N GLY A 344 26.63 11.03 1.63
CA GLY A 344 26.32 12.22 2.40
C GLY A 344 26.90 13.51 1.81
N ILE A 345 26.59 14.64 2.48
CA ILE A 345 26.89 15.99 1.98
C ILE A 345 28.40 16.31 1.85
N ASN A 346 29.29 15.45 2.34
CA ASN A 346 30.73 15.61 2.22
C ASN A 346 31.26 15.14 0.83
N GLN A 347 30.41 14.61 -0.05
CA GLN A 347 30.81 14.13 -1.37
C GLN A 347 31.17 15.29 -2.31
N ALA A 348 32.43 15.32 -2.77
CA ALA A 348 32.94 16.29 -3.75
C ALA A 348 33.29 15.66 -5.11
N THR A 349 33.67 14.38 -5.11
CA THR A 349 34.08 13.58 -6.26
C THR A 349 33.42 12.20 -6.23
N ALA A 350 33.64 11.38 -7.27
CA ALA A 350 33.13 10.01 -7.32
C ALA A 350 33.87 9.07 -6.34
N THR A 351 35.03 9.50 -5.81
CA THR A 351 35.78 8.76 -4.79
C THR A 351 35.18 9.00 -3.41
N TYR A 352 34.89 7.92 -2.69
CA TYR A 352 34.32 7.99 -1.34
C TYR A 352 35.35 8.39 -0.29
N LEU A 353 34.86 8.99 0.81
CA LEU A 353 35.68 9.19 2.01
C LEU A 353 36.16 7.84 2.58
N PRO A 354 37.33 7.78 3.25
CA PRO A 354 37.90 6.50 3.72
C PRO A 354 36.94 5.65 4.55
N THR A 355 36.16 6.28 5.43
CA THR A 355 35.17 5.60 6.28
C THR A 355 34.02 4.99 5.47
N VAL A 356 33.54 5.71 4.45
CA VAL A 356 32.47 5.24 3.54
C VAL A 356 33.00 4.14 2.62
N ALA A 357 34.20 4.31 2.07
CA ALA A 357 34.87 3.29 1.27
C ALA A 357 35.01 1.98 2.06
N ARG A 358 35.47 2.07 3.33
CA ARG A 358 35.58 0.89 4.20
C ARG A 358 34.24 0.19 4.45
N TYR A 359 33.17 0.96 4.73
CA TYR A 359 31.82 0.39 4.86
C TYR A 359 31.40 -0.36 3.60
N LEU A 360 31.58 0.26 2.42
CA LEU A 360 31.20 -0.34 1.15
C LEU A 360 32.05 -1.54 0.77
N ASP A 361 33.34 -1.54 1.09
CA ASP A 361 34.24 -2.66 0.84
C ASP A 361 33.94 -3.83 1.77
N GLN A 362 33.68 -3.56 3.06
CA GLN A 362 33.26 -4.59 4.01
C GLN A 362 31.89 -5.18 3.63
N LEU A 363 30.94 -4.35 3.21
CA LEU A 363 29.62 -4.80 2.75
C LEU A 363 29.74 -5.69 1.50
N ASP A 364 30.55 -5.30 0.53
CA ASP A 364 30.77 -6.06 -0.71
C ASP A 364 31.39 -7.45 -0.45
N GLN A 365 32.25 -7.57 0.57
CA GLN A 365 32.90 -8.83 0.94
C GLN A 365 31.96 -9.85 1.60
N VAL A 366 30.90 -9.38 2.26
CA VAL A 366 29.96 -10.22 3.03
C VAL A 366 28.65 -10.49 2.28
N LEU A 367 28.38 -9.74 1.21
CA LEU A 367 27.18 -9.94 0.40
C LEU A 367 27.28 -11.27 -0.40
N PRO A 368 26.16 -12.01 -0.51
CA PRO A 368 26.06 -13.15 -1.43
C PRO A 368 26.38 -12.76 -2.88
N PRO A 369 26.95 -13.69 -3.69
CA PRO A 369 27.38 -13.40 -5.06
C PRO A 369 26.23 -13.07 -6.03
N ASP A 370 24.99 -13.34 -5.65
CA ASP A 370 23.77 -13.02 -6.40
C ASP A 370 23.17 -11.64 -6.03
N ILE A 371 23.85 -10.83 -5.22
CA ILE A 371 23.48 -9.44 -4.90
C ILE A 371 24.56 -8.48 -5.43
N ILE A 372 24.15 -7.54 -6.29
CA ILE A 372 25.09 -6.64 -6.99
C ILE A 372 25.07 -5.26 -6.33
N LEU A 373 26.24 -4.80 -5.85
CA LEU A 373 26.43 -3.46 -5.26
C LEU A 373 27.01 -2.48 -6.30
N VAL A 374 26.22 -1.46 -6.64
CA VAL A 374 26.60 -0.38 -7.58
C VAL A 374 27.19 0.80 -6.81
N LYS A 375 28.43 1.16 -7.15
CA LYS A 375 29.27 2.19 -6.49
C LYS A 375 29.61 3.34 -7.47
N GLY A 376 30.09 4.46 -6.95
CA GLY A 376 30.70 5.55 -7.73
C GLY A 376 29.73 6.62 -8.26
N LEU A 377 28.49 6.68 -7.76
CA LEU A 377 27.49 7.65 -8.20
C LEU A 377 27.61 9.00 -7.46
N LEU A 378 27.56 10.11 -8.21
CA LEU A 378 27.51 11.47 -7.66
C LEU A 378 26.08 11.87 -7.30
N SER A 379 25.75 11.83 -6.00
CA SER A 379 24.39 12.06 -5.49
C SER A 379 23.92 13.52 -5.64
N TYR A 380 24.86 14.44 -5.86
CA TYR A 380 24.64 15.89 -5.85
C TYR A 380 24.87 16.57 -7.22
N SER A 381 24.87 15.81 -8.32
CA SER A 381 25.12 16.33 -9.68
C SER A 381 24.26 15.63 -10.73
N VAL A 382 23.25 16.31 -11.27
CA VAL A 382 22.40 15.80 -12.37
C VAL A 382 23.21 15.57 -13.65
N LEU A 383 24.28 16.33 -13.85
CA LEU A 383 25.20 16.17 -14.98
C LEU A 383 26.27 15.09 -14.76
N ASN A 384 26.27 14.41 -13.60
CA ASN A 384 27.32 13.47 -13.18
C ASN A 384 28.77 14.00 -13.35
N ARG A 385 29.00 15.29 -13.09
CA ARG A 385 30.32 15.95 -13.18
C ARG A 385 30.78 16.45 -11.83
N ALA A 386 32.06 16.22 -11.51
CA ALA A 386 32.70 16.82 -10.34
C ALA A 386 32.65 18.36 -10.39
N LEU A 387 32.74 19.00 -9.22
CA LEU A 387 32.72 20.47 -9.11
C LEU A 387 33.93 21.15 -9.80
N THR A 388 35.01 20.40 -9.99
CA THR A 388 36.29 20.84 -10.56
C THR A 388 36.37 20.73 -12.07
N GLU A 389 35.39 20.09 -12.73
CA GLU A 389 35.45 19.74 -14.15
C GLU A 389 34.39 20.49 -14.97
N ASN A 390 34.82 21.12 -16.07
CA ASN A 390 33.95 21.67 -17.13
C ASN A 390 32.71 22.50 -16.67
N ARG A 391 32.85 23.28 -15.60
CA ARG A 391 31.83 24.19 -15.04
C ARG A 391 32.30 25.66 -15.06
N PRO A 392 31.40 26.67 -15.14
CA PRO A 392 31.77 28.09 -15.10
C PRO A 392 32.60 28.50 -13.88
N LEU A 393 32.36 27.89 -12.72
CA LEU A 393 33.06 28.15 -11.45
C LEU A 393 34.11 27.08 -11.10
N ALA A 394 34.54 26.24 -12.05
CA ALA A 394 35.50 25.16 -11.79
C ALA A 394 36.87 25.66 -11.26
N PHE A 395 37.28 26.88 -11.61
CA PHE A 395 38.51 27.49 -11.06
C PHE A 395 38.39 27.77 -9.56
N PHE A 396 37.22 28.22 -9.10
CA PHE A 396 36.96 28.53 -7.69
C PHE A 396 36.96 27.24 -6.87
N TRP A 397 36.30 26.18 -7.35
CA TRP A 397 36.26 24.90 -6.64
C TRP A 397 37.63 24.23 -6.53
N ARG A 398 38.47 24.28 -7.58
CA ARG A 398 39.87 23.81 -7.50
C ARG A 398 40.69 24.59 -6.47
N TRP A 399 40.46 25.90 -6.37
CA TRP A 399 41.09 26.74 -5.35
C TRP A 399 40.61 26.38 -3.94
N VAL A 400 39.30 26.21 -3.73
CA VAL A 400 38.70 25.74 -2.46
C VAL A 400 39.26 24.38 -2.05
N GLU A 401 39.39 23.45 -2.98
CA GLU A 401 39.98 22.12 -2.74
C GLU A 401 41.44 22.21 -2.31
N THR A 402 42.24 23.01 -3.03
CA THR A 402 43.66 23.26 -2.69
C THR A 402 43.81 23.91 -1.31
N LEU A 403 42.91 24.83 -0.94
CA LEU A 403 42.89 25.44 0.38
C LEU A 403 42.42 24.50 1.47
N THR A 404 41.47 23.61 1.18
CA THR A 404 41.02 22.58 2.13
C THR A 404 42.16 21.65 2.50
N GLN A 405 43.01 21.27 1.54
CA GLN A 405 44.21 20.48 1.78
C GLN A 405 45.26 21.22 2.64
N ARG A 406 45.30 22.57 2.59
CA ARG A 406 46.31 23.39 3.29
C ARG A 406 45.87 23.93 4.65
N LEU A 407 44.62 24.38 4.78
CA LEU A 407 44.08 25.07 5.95
C LEU A 407 43.13 24.19 6.79
N GLY A 408 42.90 22.95 6.35
CA GLY A 408 42.14 21.95 7.08
C GLY A 408 40.62 21.97 6.80
N PRO A 409 39.86 21.16 7.54
CA PRO A 409 38.48 20.77 7.21
C PRO A 409 37.45 21.91 7.23
N TRP A 410 37.76 23.03 7.89
CA TRP A 410 36.87 24.20 7.96
C TRP A 410 36.58 24.84 6.59
N VAL A 411 37.54 24.77 5.65
CA VAL A 411 37.33 25.25 4.26
C VAL A 411 36.42 24.30 3.47
N GLY A 412 36.46 22.99 3.78
CA GLY A 412 35.56 21.99 3.22
C GLY A 412 34.09 22.20 3.55
N MET A 413 33.78 22.98 4.60
CA MET A 413 32.40 23.35 4.97
C MET A 413 31.65 24.08 3.84
N ILE A 414 32.36 24.77 2.94
CA ILE A 414 31.76 25.44 1.77
C ILE A 414 31.12 24.43 0.81
N ILE A 415 31.77 23.27 0.60
CA ILE A 415 31.23 22.18 -0.22
C ILE A 415 29.98 21.59 0.45
N ASN A 416 30.04 21.39 1.77
CA ASN A 416 28.92 20.89 2.55
C ASN A 416 27.71 21.81 2.49
N ILE A 417 27.91 23.13 2.60
CA ILE A 417 26.84 24.13 2.45
C ILE A 417 26.18 24.01 1.08
N ARG A 418 26.97 23.90 0.00
CA ARG A 418 26.42 23.69 -1.35
C ARG A 418 25.60 22.41 -1.43
N ASN A 419 26.09 21.30 -0.89
CA ASN A 419 25.37 20.03 -0.92
C ASN A 419 24.10 20.04 -0.05
N VAL A 420 24.10 20.75 1.09
CA VAL A 420 22.88 21.01 1.87
C VAL A 420 21.83 21.78 1.07
N LEU A 421 22.26 22.79 0.28
CA LEU A 421 21.33 23.49 -0.62
C LEU A 421 20.75 22.55 -1.68
N ILE A 422 21.52 21.59 -2.20
CA ILE A 422 21.01 20.58 -3.13
C ILE A 422 20.04 19.61 -2.45
N VAL A 423 20.29 19.21 -1.20
CA VAL A 423 19.29 18.46 -0.40
C VAL A 423 17.99 19.26 -0.28
N ALA A 424 18.07 20.58 -0.05
CA ALA A 424 16.91 21.46 -0.04
C ALA A 424 16.22 21.55 -1.41
N VAL A 425 16.97 21.52 -2.53
CA VAL A 425 16.42 21.42 -3.89
C VAL A 425 15.62 20.13 -4.06
N SER A 426 16.20 18.98 -3.67
CA SER A 426 15.54 17.67 -3.74
C SER A 426 14.26 17.61 -2.89
N ALA A 427 14.23 18.27 -1.74
CA ALA A 427 13.08 18.33 -0.83
C ALA A 427 11.99 19.35 -1.22
N ASP A 428 12.31 20.34 -2.08
CA ASP A 428 11.37 21.36 -2.54
C ASP A 428 10.37 20.76 -3.54
N GLN A 429 9.08 21.05 -3.37
CA GLN A 429 8.02 20.53 -4.25
C GLN A 429 8.07 21.07 -5.68
N ARG A 430 8.75 22.20 -5.89
CA ARG A 430 8.90 22.87 -7.19
C ARG A 430 10.09 22.28 -7.94
N PHE A 431 11.26 22.29 -7.31
CA PHE A 431 12.53 21.89 -7.95
C PHE A 431 12.84 20.40 -7.82
N GLY A 432 12.40 19.76 -6.73
CA GLY A 432 12.70 18.37 -6.40
C GLY A 432 12.30 17.37 -7.47
N PRO A 433 11.08 17.41 -8.05
CA PRO A 433 10.70 16.48 -9.11
C PRO A 433 11.68 16.46 -10.29
N ILE A 434 12.15 17.63 -10.73
CA ILE A 434 13.08 17.76 -11.86
C ILE A 434 14.48 17.25 -11.45
N TYR A 435 14.98 17.71 -10.31
CA TYR A 435 16.29 17.30 -9.80
C TYR A 435 16.36 15.78 -9.58
N ASN A 436 15.37 15.23 -8.88
CA ASN A 436 15.32 13.83 -8.50
C ASN A 436 15.16 12.92 -9.73
N GLN A 437 14.39 13.34 -10.74
CA GLN A 437 14.29 12.61 -12.00
C GLN A 437 15.63 12.55 -12.75
N GLY A 438 16.37 13.66 -12.78
CA GLY A 438 17.70 13.68 -13.39
C GLY A 438 18.70 12.76 -12.69
N ILE A 439 18.68 12.70 -11.36
CA ILE A 439 19.49 11.72 -10.60
C ILE A 439 18.99 10.29 -10.83
N ALA A 440 17.67 10.06 -10.87
CA ALA A 440 17.09 8.75 -11.17
C ALA A 440 17.53 8.23 -12.53
N GLN A 441 17.60 9.10 -13.56
CA GLN A 441 18.12 8.73 -14.87
C GLN A 441 19.55 8.19 -14.78
N ARG A 442 20.44 8.87 -14.06
CA ARG A 442 21.84 8.43 -13.90
C ARG A 442 21.97 7.11 -13.14
N VAL A 443 21.13 6.93 -12.11
CA VAL A 443 21.07 5.67 -11.38
C VAL A 443 20.57 4.54 -12.29
N TYR A 444 19.54 4.80 -13.10
CA TYR A 444 19.01 3.84 -14.06
C TYR A 444 20.06 3.44 -15.11
N GLU A 445 20.74 4.41 -15.72
CA GLU A 445 21.83 4.18 -16.67
C GLU A 445 22.96 3.34 -16.04
N SER A 446 23.31 3.62 -14.78
CA SER A 446 24.31 2.86 -14.03
C SER A 446 23.84 1.44 -13.71
N LEU A 447 22.57 1.22 -13.38
CA LEU A 447 22.00 -0.11 -13.17
C LEU A 447 22.05 -0.94 -14.46
N MET A 448 21.63 -0.37 -15.59
CA MET A 448 21.73 -1.02 -16.91
C MET A 448 23.17 -1.41 -17.22
N HIS A 449 24.12 -0.53 -16.90
CA HIS A 449 25.55 -0.77 -17.09
C HIS A 449 26.08 -1.95 -16.26
N HIS A 450 25.53 -2.17 -15.07
CA HIS A 450 25.89 -3.28 -14.18
C HIS A 450 25.05 -4.54 -14.41
N GLY A 451 24.36 -4.64 -15.55
CA GLY A 451 23.66 -5.86 -15.97
C GLY A 451 22.23 -6.00 -15.43
N TYR A 452 21.60 -4.92 -14.95
CA TYR A 452 20.18 -4.96 -14.61
C TYR A 452 19.35 -5.17 -15.90
N PRO A 453 18.39 -6.11 -15.91
CA PRO A 453 17.75 -6.55 -17.15
C PRO A 453 16.67 -5.54 -17.61
N ALA A 454 16.55 -5.37 -18.93
CA ALA A 454 15.69 -4.33 -19.53
C ALA A 454 14.18 -4.57 -19.34
N ASP A 455 13.78 -5.83 -19.14
CA ASP A 455 12.40 -6.24 -18.80
C ASP A 455 12.03 -5.97 -17.34
N GLY A 456 13.00 -5.62 -16.50
CA GLY A 456 12.76 -5.14 -15.15
C GLY A 456 12.57 -6.24 -14.09
N GLY A 457 11.93 -5.87 -12.98
CA GLY A 457 11.40 -6.81 -11.99
C GLY A 457 12.37 -7.31 -10.91
N ILE A 458 13.68 -7.05 -11.00
CA ILE A 458 14.63 -7.39 -9.93
C ILE A 458 14.58 -6.33 -8.81
N PRO A 459 14.39 -6.70 -7.53
CA PRO A 459 14.35 -5.74 -6.42
C PRO A 459 15.57 -4.82 -6.35
N LEU A 460 15.34 -3.54 -6.08
CA LEU A 460 16.38 -2.51 -5.90
C LEU A 460 16.37 -1.98 -4.46
N THR A 461 17.55 -1.90 -3.83
CA THR A 461 17.74 -1.25 -2.53
C THR A 461 18.57 0.01 -2.67
N LEU A 462 18.05 1.15 -2.21
CA LEU A 462 18.78 2.41 -2.14
C LEU A 462 19.33 2.61 -0.72
N ILE A 463 20.64 2.68 -0.56
CA ILE A 463 21.27 3.02 0.72
C ILE A 463 21.65 4.50 0.68
N GLY A 464 21.05 5.32 1.54
CA GLY A 464 21.30 6.75 1.62
C GLY A 464 21.89 7.18 2.95
N TYR A 465 23.10 7.77 2.94
CA TYR A 465 23.75 8.31 4.14
C TYR A 465 23.49 9.82 4.28
N SER A 466 23.06 10.28 5.46
CA SER A 466 22.85 11.71 5.75
C SER A 466 21.93 12.40 4.71
N GLY A 467 22.40 13.43 3.99
CA GLY A 467 21.68 14.06 2.88
C GLY A 467 21.29 13.09 1.74
N GLY A 468 22.07 12.03 1.53
CA GLY A 468 21.80 10.97 0.56
C GLY A 468 20.49 10.24 0.84
N GLY A 469 20.01 10.21 2.09
CA GLY A 469 18.70 9.68 2.43
C GLY A 469 17.54 10.45 1.79
N GLN A 470 17.63 11.79 1.71
CA GLN A 470 16.64 12.60 0.99
C GLN A 470 16.69 12.34 -0.51
N ILE A 471 17.91 12.20 -1.08
CA ILE A 471 18.07 11.92 -2.51
C ILE A 471 17.48 10.55 -2.84
N ALA A 472 17.80 9.51 -2.07
CA ALA A 472 17.25 8.16 -2.20
C ALA A 472 15.71 8.18 -2.23
N MET A 473 15.11 8.84 -1.24
CA MET A 473 13.66 8.98 -1.16
C MET A 473 13.05 9.84 -2.28
N GLY A 474 13.81 10.79 -2.81
CA GLY A 474 13.41 11.65 -3.91
C GLY A 474 13.37 10.93 -5.25
N ILE A 475 14.37 10.07 -5.53
CA ILE A 475 14.51 9.36 -6.81
C ILE A 475 13.68 8.07 -6.88
N MET A 476 13.39 7.46 -5.72
CA MET A 476 12.70 6.16 -5.62
C MET A 476 11.41 6.07 -6.48
N PRO A 477 10.49 7.05 -6.49
CA PRO A 477 9.26 6.97 -7.30
C PRO A 477 9.50 6.91 -8.81
N PHE A 478 10.62 7.48 -9.28
CA PHE A 478 11.00 7.45 -10.70
C PHE A 478 11.61 6.09 -11.06
N LEU A 479 12.53 5.60 -10.24
CA LEU A 479 13.16 4.29 -10.43
C LEU A 479 12.15 3.14 -10.34
N LYS A 480 11.24 3.18 -9.37
CA LYS A 480 10.19 2.16 -9.23
C LYS A 480 9.33 2.05 -10.49
N ARG A 481 8.94 3.18 -11.08
CA ARG A 481 8.17 3.22 -12.33
C ARG A 481 8.98 2.79 -13.55
N ALA A 482 10.25 3.19 -13.63
CA ALA A 482 11.12 2.87 -14.75
C ALA A 482 11.53 1.38 -14.78
N LEU A 483 11.76 0.78 -13.61
CA LEU A 483 12.23 -0.61 -13.48
C LEU A 483 11.07 -1.62 -13.33
N GLY A 484 9.85 -1.16 -13.03
CA GLY A 484 8.72 -2.04 -12.74
C GLY A 484 8.98 -3.00 -11.57
N ALA A 485 9.86 -2.62 -10.64
CA ALA A 485 10.40 -3.49 -9.61
C ALA A 485 10.16 -2.95 -8.18
N PRO A 486 10.15 -3.82 -7.16
CA PRO A 486 10.12 -3.40 -5.76
C PRO A 486 11.35 -2.54 -5.42
N VAL A 487 11.14 -1.38 -4.78
CA VAL A 487 12.23 -0.50 -4.33
C VAL A 487 12.14 -0.23 -2.83
N GLU A 488 13.24 -0.51 -2.14
CA GLU A 488 13.41 -0.28 -0.70
C GLU A 488 14.48 0.77 -0.45
N VAL A 489 14.41 1.41 0.72
CA VAL A 489 15.38 2.41 1.12
C VAL A 489 15.93 2.11 2.51
N ILE A 490 17.25 2.00 2.63
CA ILE A 490 17.98 1.97 3.90
C ILE A 490 18.58 3.37 4.11
N SER A 491 18.11 4.07 5.11
CA SER A 491 18.56 5.40 5.47
C SER A 491 19.48 5.33 6.69
N LEU A 492 20.75 5.65 6.48
CA LEU A 492 21.76 5.75 7.54
C LEU A 492 21.84 7.20 8.00
N ALA A 493 21.33 7.49 9.20
CA ALA A 493 21.31 8.86 9.76
C ALA A 493 20.70 9.91 8.80
N GLY A 494 19.71 9.51 7.97
CA GLY A 494 19.29 10.35 6.85
C GLY A 494 18.38 11.52 7.23
N VAL A 495 18.51 12.64 6.52
CA VAL A 495 17.65 13.82 6.74
C VAL A 495 16.56 13.88 5.67
N ILE A 496 15.42 13.25 5.92
CA ILE A 496 14.35 13.07 4.94
C ILE A 496 13.22 14.11 5.15
N SER A 497 12.69 14.65 4.06
CA SER A 497 11.57 15.60 4.05
C SER A 497 10.22 14.89 4.18
N GLY A 498 9.23 15.58 4.77
CA GLY A 498 7.85 15.10 4.79
C GLY A 498 7.10 15.17 3.45
N ASN A 499 7.75 15.68 2.40
CA ASN A 499 7.21 15.77 1.04
C ASN A 499 7.52 14.53 0.20
N SER A 500 8.51 13.73 0.60
CA SER A 500 8.92 12.54 -0.12
C SER A 500 7.77 11.53 -0.16
N GLN A 501 7.58 10.85 -1.29
CA GLN A 501 6.46 9.91 -1.50
C GLN A 501 6.75 8.55 -0.84
N VAL A 502 6.99 8.55 0.48
CA VAL A 502 7.40 7.35 1.24
C VAL A 502 6.42 6.19 1.10
N LEU A 503 5.14 6.49 0.89
CA LEU A 503 4.09 5.49 0.66
C LEU A 503 4.28 4.65 -0.62
N GLU A 504 5.14 5.08 -1.55
CA GLU A 504 5.47 4.31 -2.75
C GLU A 504 6.68 3.39 -2.54
N ALA A 505 7.46 3.57 -1.48
CA ALA A 505 8.52 2.63 -1.12
C ALA A 505 7.89 1.33 -0.61
N GLU A 506 8.52 0.18 -0.88
CA GLU A 506 8.13 -1.08 -0.23
C GLU A 506 8.37 -0.95 1.28
N GLN A 507 9.58 -0.52 1.65
CA GLN A 507 9.93 -0.18 3.03
C GLN A 507 11.03 0.88 3.10
N LEU A 508 10.92 1.77 4.10
CA LEU A 508 11.99 2.66 4.53
C LEU A 508 12.54 2.18 5.89
N TYR A 509 13.75 1.63 5.91
CA TYR A 509 14.48 1.35 7.14
C TYR A 509 15.31 2.57 7.51
N HIS A 510 15.04 3.16 8.67
CA HIS A 510 15.68 4.40 9.10
C HIS A 510 16.50 4.16 10.36
N LEU A 511 17.83 4.02 10.18
CA LEU A 511 18.80 3.74 11.23
C LEU A 511 19.29 5.07 11.81
N VAL A 512 19.04 5.31 13.09
CA VAL A 512 19.34 6.59 13.74
C VAL A 512 19.90 6.37 15.15
N GLY A 513 20.98 7.09 15.46
CA GLY A 513 21.57 7.14 16.79
C GLY A 513 20.90 8.15 17.71
N ALA A 514 20.79 7.83 18.99
CA ALA A 514 20.21 8.71 20.00
C ALA A 514 21.02 10.00 20.23
N LYS A 515 22.29 10.06 19.81
CA LYS A 515 23.13 11.26 19.91
C LYS A 515 23.27 11.99 18.56
N ASP A 516 22.50 11.64 17.54
CA ASP A 516 22.52 12.33 16.24
C ASP A 516 21.78 13.68 16.33
N PRO A 517 22.47 14.84 16.26
CA PRO A 517 21.81 16.15 16.27
C PRO A 517 21.25 16.54 14.90
N VAL A 518 21.74 15.95 13.81
CA VAL A 518 21.42 16.35 12.43
C VAL A 518 20.10 15.74 12.00
N GLU A 519 19.85 14.45 12.28
CA GLU A 519 18.54 13.83 12.00
C GLU A 519 17.44 14.54 12.79
N ARG A 520 17.69 14.89 14.05
CA ARG A 520 16.73 15.60 14.93
C ARG A 520 16.30 16.96 14.39
N LEU A 521 17.15 17.63 13.59
CA LEU A 521 16.77 18.87 12.91
C LEU A 521 15.76 18.63 11.78
N GLY A 522 15.73 17.44 11.18
CA GLY A 522 14.79 17.07 10.12
C GLY A 522 13.32 17.25 10.51
N PRO A 523 12.81 16.58 11.57
CA PRO A 523 11.46 16.79 12.08
C PRO A 523 11.13 18.25 12.40
N ILE A 524 12.10 19.05 12.86
CA ILE A 524 11.90 20.48 13.17
C ILE A 524 11.77 21.30 11.88
N MET A 525 12.71 21.13 10.96
CA MET A 525 12.79 21.91 9.73
C MET A 525 11.67 21.60 8.75
N PHE A 526 11.09 20.39 8.77
CA PHE A 526 10.06 19.94 7.83
C PHE A 526 8.65 19.89 8.46
N PRO A 527 7.79 20.91 8.27
CA PRO A 527 6.44 20.95 8.87
C PRO A 527 5.55 19.76 8.51
N ARG A 528 5.78 19.12 7.37
CA ARG A 528 5.04 17.91 6.96
C ARG A 528 5.45 16.65 7.74
N ARG A 529 6.53 16.68 8.53
CA ARG A 529 6.86 15.64 9.51
C ARG A 529 6.20 15.89 10.87
N TRP A 530 5.59 17.06 11.09
CA TRP A 530 4.94 17.39 12.37
C TRP A 530 3.63 16.62 12.53
N ALA A 531 3.28 16.29 13.78
CA ALA A 531 2.06 15.54 14.10
C ALA A 531 0.78 16.27 13.65
N ILE A 532 0.78 17.60 13.58
CA ILE A 532 -0.35 18.42 13.13
C ILE A 532 -0.68 18.28 11.64
N ALA A 533 0.18 17.62 10.86
CA ALA A 533 -0.03 17.36 9.44
C ALA A 533 -0.34 15.86 9.20
N PRO A 534 -1.44 15.29 9.73
CA PRO A 534 -1.69 13.85 9.73
C PRO A 534 -1.86 13.25 8.33
N LEU A 535 -2.20 14.07 7.34
CA LEU A 535 -2.39 13.67 5.94
C LEU A 535 -1.10 13.75 5.09
N SER A 536 0.04 14.14 5.66
CA SER A 536 1.30 14.12 4.93
C SER A 536 1.73 12.70 4.55
N TYR A 537 2.50 12.56 3.47
CA TYR A 537 3.04 11.27 3.03
C TYR A 537 3.81 10.58 4.16
N TRP A 538 4.64 11.33 4.87
CA TRP A 538 5.42 10.82 6.01
C TRP A 538 4.56 10.27 7.14
N ASN A 539 3.59 11.06 7.63
CA ASN A 539 2.76 10.64 8.77
C ASN A 539 1.83 9.48 8.41
N ARG A 540 1.37 9.41 7.15
CA ARG A 540 0.61 8.27 6.64
C ARG A 540 1.47 7.02 6.54
N ALA A 541 2.68 7.13 5.97
CA ALA A 541 3.64 6.02 5.87
C ALA A 541 4.03 5.48 7.26
N LYS A 542 4.28 6.38 8.22
CA LYS A 542 4.54 6.02 9.61
C LYS A 542 3.39 5.24 10.23
N ARG A 543 2.14 5.66 10.05
CA ARG A 543 0.98 4.93 10.60
C ARG A 543 0.78 3.56 9.96
N LYS A 544 1.05 3.46 8.65
CA LYS A 544 0.88 2.22 7.87
C LYS A 544 1.99 1.18 8.05
N GLY A 545 3.07 1.53 8.76
CA GLY A 545 4.20 0.62 8.95
C GLY A 545 5.22 0.62 7.79
N ASN A 546 5.08 1.52 6.81
CA ASN A 546 6.02 1.66 5.68
C ASN A 546 7.41 2.23 6.09
N ILE A 547 7.58 2.57 7.38
CA ILE A 547 8.83 3.10 7.94
C ILE A 547 9.19 2.29 9.19
N THR A 548 10.30 1.56 9.15
CA THR A 548 10.90 0.90 10.32
C THR A 548 11.98 1.80 10.89
N PHE A 549 11.81 2.26 12.13
CA PHE A 549 12.85 3.02 12.84
C PHE A 549 13.74 2.04 13.61
N ILE A 550 15.04 2.04 13.32
CA ILE A 550 16.03 1.16 13.95
C ILE A 550 16.92 2.02 14.84
N PRO A 551 16.82 1.91 16.19
CA PRO A 551 17.65 2.68 17.09
C PRO A 551 19.07 2.11 17.15
N LEU A 552 20.09 2.94 16.90
CA LEU A 552 21.50 2.54 17.01
C LEU A 552 22.08 2.73 18.41
N GLY A 553 21.29 3.18 19.39
CA GLY A 553 21.78 3.47 20.75
C GLY A 553 22.58 4.79 20.80
N PRO A 554 23.67 4.90 21.59
CA PRO A 554 24.37 6.17 21.86
C PRO A 554 25.29 6.65 20.72
N VAL A 555 24.90 6.42 19.47
CA VAL A 555 25.64 6.75 18.24
C VAL A 555 25.32 8.19 17.77
N GLY A 556 26.33 8.90 17.25
CA GLY A 556 26.23 10.24 16.66
C GLY A 556 26.03 10.22 15.13
N HIS A 557 26.07 11.39 14.49
CA HIS A 557 25.80 11.51 13.05
C HIS A 557 26.98 11.07 12.17
N GLN A 558 28.15 11.70 12.39
CA GLN A 558 29.36 11.55 11.59
C GLN A 558 30.58 11.40 12.50
N VAL A 559 31.71 10.98 11.94
CA VAL A 559 32.97 10.84 12.69
C VAL A 559 33.42 12.18 13.31
N PRO A 560 33.94 12.18 14.55
CA PRO A 560 34.06 11.04 15.47
C PRO A 560 32.73 10.67 16.16
N GLY A 561 32.52 9.39 16.43
CA GLY A 561 31.34 8.81 17.09
C GLY A 561 30.12 8.57 16.18
N GLY A 562 30.28 8.69 14.86
CA GLY A 562 29.20 8.57 13.87
C GLY A 562 28.77 7.14 13.55
N VAL A 563 27.73 6.99 12.70
CA VAL A 563 27.17 5.67 12.32
C VAL A 563 28.15 4.80 11.52
N LEU A 564 29.10 5.38 10.80
CA LEU A 564 30.13 4.64 10.06
C LEU A 564 31.48 4.60 10.79
N ASP A 565 31.56 5.04 12.05
CA ASP A 565 32.84 5.14 12.77
C ASP A 565 33.36 3.76 13.21
N ASP A 566 34.56 3.40 12.76
CA ASP A 566 35.24 2.14 13.12
C ASP A 566 36.07 2.24 14.39
N GLN A 567 36.27 3.44 14.92
CA GLN A 567 37.09 3.73 16.11
C GLN A 567 36.23 4.04 17.34
N ALA A 568 34.92 4.17 17.17
CA ALA A 568 33.96 4.32 18.27
C ALA A 568 33.29 2.97 18.55
N PHE A 569 33.23 2.60 19.84
CA PHE A 569 32.75 1.29 20.28
C PHE A 569 31.53 1.41 21.20
N LEU A 570 30.61 0.46 21.04
CA LEU A 570 29.46 0.27 21.89
C LEU A 570 29.86 -0.48 23.18
N PRO A 571 29.01 -0.45 24.23
CA PRO A 571 29.26 -1.21 25.46
C PRO A 571 29.40 -2.72 25.27
N ASP A 572 28.85 -3.28 24.18
CA ASP A 572 28.94 -4.70 23.83
C ASP A 572 30.25 -5.07 23.09
N GLY A 573 31.14 -4.10 22.85
CA GLY A 573 32.43 -4.30 22.20
C GLY A 573 32.42 -4.19 20.67
N ARG A 574 31.25 -4.06 20.02
CA ARG A 574 31.18 -3.80 18.58
C ARG A 574 31.54 -2.35 18.26
N SER A 575 32.18 -2.10 17.13
CA SER A 575 32.33 -0.73 16.61
C SER A 575 30.99 -0.21 16.06
N HIS A 576 30.82 1.10 15.96
CA HIS A 576 29.61 1.68 15.36
C HIS A 576 29.47 1.26 13.88
N LEU A 577 30.58 1.18 13.15
CA LEU A 577 30.61 0.64 11.78
C LEU A 577 30.13 -0.81 11.73
N GLN A 578 30.63 -1.67 12.62
CA GLN A 578 30.24 -3.09 12.67
C GLN A 578 28.73 -3.22 12.95
N GLN A 579 28.21 -2.49 13.94
CA GLN A 579 26.77 -2.47 14.23
C GLN A 579 25.95 -2.06 13.00
N THR A 580 26.38 -1.01 12.27
CA THR A 580 25.68 -0.54 11.07
C THR A 580 25.74 -1.56 9.94
N LEU A 581 26.84 -2.28 9.77
CA LEU A 581 26.97 -3.39 8.82
C LEU A 581 26.05 -4.55 9.19
N ASP A 582 26.05 -4.98 10.45
CA ASP A 582 25.17 -6.05 10.95
C ASP A 582 23.70 -5.74 10.60
N PHE A 583 23.21 -4.55 10.97
CA PHE A 583 21.84 -4.15 10.64
C PHE A 583 21.57 -4.03 9.13
N THR A 584 22.55 -3.55 8.35
CA THR A 584 22.42 -3.50 6.89
C THR A 584 22.25 -4.91 6.32
N LEU A 585 23.03 -5.87 6.81
CA LEU A 585 22.95 -7.27 6.38
C LEU A 585 21.66 -7.93 6.82
N ASP A 586 21.20 -7.68 8.04
CA ASP A 586 19.92 -8.22 8.52
C ASP A 586 18.72 -7.69 7.72
N ILE A 587 18.81 -6.46 7.20
CA ILE A 587 17.80 -5.92 6.28
C ILE A 587 17.91 -6.57 4.89
N LEU A 588 19.12 -6.77 4.38
CA LEU A 588 19.34 -7.21 3.00
C LEU A 588 19.15 -8.71 2.82
N VAL A 589 19.68 -9.51 3.75
CA VAL A 589 19.83 -10.97 3.64
C VAL A 589 19.48 -11.74 4.92
N GLY A 590 19.50 -11.11 6.09
CA GLY A 590 19.28 -11.77 7.39
C GLY A 590 17.85 -11.64 7.94
N ASP A 591 17.73 -11.82 9.26
CA ASP A 591 16.48 -11.72 10.00
C ASP A 591 16.50 -10.55 10.99
N LEU A 592 16.00 -9.40 10.53
CA LEU A 592 15.91 -8.19 11.35
C LEU A 592 15.08 -8.37 12.64
N ARG A 593 14.26 -9.43 12.75
CA ARG A 593 13.40 -9.68 13.93
C ARG A 593 14.19 -9.96 15.20
N GLU A 594 15.42 -10.47 15.11
CA GLU A 594 16.26 -10.71 16.29
C GLU A 594 16.65 -9.41 17.00
N HIS A 595 16.70 -8.30 16.25
CA HIS A 595 17.15 -7.00 16.74
C HIS A 595 16.02 -6.01 17.01
N LEU A 596 14.79 -6.33 16.60
CA LEU A 596 13.64 -5.50 16.85
C LEU A 596 12.79 -6.06 18.00
N ASP A 597 12.43 -5.22 18.96
CA ASP A 597 11.64 -5.58 20.17
C ASP A 597 10.17 -6.00 19.85
N HIS A 598 9.84 -6.29 18.58
CA HIS A 598 8.48 -6.63 18.10
C HIS A 598 7.99 -8.01 18.53
N GLN A 599 8.87 -8.91 18.98
CA GLN A 599 8.45 -10.17 19.60
C GLN A 599 7.75 -9.95 20.96
N LYS A 600 7.70 -8.72 21.47
CA LYS A 600 6.97 -8.33 22.69
C LYS A 600 5.85 -7.31 22.44
N ILE A 601 5.13 -7.37 21.33
CA ILE A 601 3.78 -6.79 21.32
C ILE A 601 2.91 -7.69 22.21
N GLN A 602 3.00 -7.48 23.52
CA GLN A 602 2.29 -8.29 24.49
C GLN A 602 0.80 -8.04 24.33
N VAL A 603 0.04 -9.12 24.17
CA VAL A 603 -1.41 -9.06 24.17
C VAL A 603 -1.86 -8.60 25.55
N THR A 604 -2.30 -7.35 25.64
CA THR A 604 -2.76 -6.77 26.91
C THR A 604 -4.15 -7.26 27.30
N GLN A 605 -4.99 -7.57 26.31
CA GLN A 605 -6.33 -8.12 26.52
C GLN A 605 -6.55 -9.38 25.67
N PRO A 606 -6.45 -10.59 26.25
CA PRO A 606 -6.57 -11.83 25.50
C PRO A 606 -7.88 -11.93 24.68
N GLY A 607 -7.71 -12.21 23.38
CA GLY A 607 -8.75 -12.63 22.43
C GLY A 607 -9.53 -13.88 22.87
N ASN A 608 -10.68 -14.14 22.24
CA ASN A 608 -11.42 -15.39 22.44
C ASN A 608 -10.56 -16.61 22.08
N TYR A 609 -9.73 -16.50 21.04
CA TYR A 609 -8.78 -17.56 20.64
C TYR A 609 -7.87 -17.97 21.80
N TYR A 610 -7.26 -17.01 22.51
CA TYR A 610 -6.39 -17.32 23.65
C TYR A 610 -7.16 -17.96 24.80
N GLN A 611 -8.41 -17.55 25.03
CA GLN A 611 -9.29 -18.21 26.01
C GLN A 611 -9.62 -19.63 25.57
N PHE A 612 -9.97 -19.86 24.31
CA PHE A 612 -10.29 -21.18 23.79
C PHE A 612 -9.08 -22.11 23.91
N GLN A 613 -7.88 -21.59 23.67
CA GLN A 613 -6.63 -22.32 23.87
C GLN A 613 -6.34 -22.67 25.34
N SER A 614 -7.12 -22.23 26.34
CA SER A 614 -6.95 -22.71 27.72
C SER A 614 -7.43 -24.16 27.91
N ALA A 615 -8.27 -24.67 26.99
CA ALA A 615 -8.79 -26.03 27.08
C ALA A 615 -7.87 -27.03 26.36
N PRO A 616 -7.46 -28.15 27.02
CA PRO A 616 -6.56 -29.13 26.42
C PRO A 616 -7.04 -29.70 25.08
N PHE A 617 -8.34 -29.97 24.94
CA PHE A 617 -8.91 -30.55 23.72
C PHE A 617 -8.83 -29.64 22.48
N ASN A 618 -8.47 -28.37 22.66
CA ASN A 618 -8.21 -27.44 21.55
C ASN A 618 -6.75 -27.48 21.06
N HIS A 619 -5.87 -28.22 21.73
CA HIS A 619 -4.47 -28.40 21.34
C HIS A 619 -4.28 -29.66 20.50
N PRO A 620 -3.50 -29.60 19.40
CA PRO A 620 -3.16 -30.79 18.61
C PRO A 620 -2.48 -31.90 19.43
N SER A 621 -1.68 -31.54 20.45
CA SER A 621 -0.96 -32.48 21.31
C SER A 621 -1.86 -33.35 22.20
N TYR A 622 -3.13 -32.97 22.37
CA TYR A 622 -4.12 -33.72 23.13
C TYR A 622 -4.53 -35.04 22.45
N TYR A 623 -4.34 -35.12 21.13
CA TYR A 623 -4.77 -36.24 20.31
C TYR A 623 -3.61 -37.17 19.96
N ARG A 624 -3.93 -38.45 19.78
CA ARG A 624 -2.98 -39.44 19.28
C ARG A 624 -2.81 -39.29 17.77
N VAL A 625 -1.56 -39.37 17.32
CA VAL A 625 -1.23 -39.42 15.88
C VAL A 625 -1.62 -40.76 15.28
N GLN A 626 -1.26 -41.87 15.95
CA GLN A 626 -1.66 -43.21 15.54
C GLN A 626 -2.98 -43.57 16.20
N SER A 627 -4.02 -43.75 15.39
CA SER A 627 -5.37 -44.09 15.86
C SER A 627 -5.61 -45.59 15.82
N THR A 628 -6.37 -46.10 16.81
CA THR A 628 -6.84 -47.48 16.88
C THR A 628 -8.34 -47.60 16.60
N LEU A 629 -8.95 -46.58 15.98
CA LEU A 629 -10.38 -46.55 15.70
C LEU A 629 -10.76 -47.67 14.73
N ALA A 630 -11.86 -48.37 15.04
CA ALA A 630 -12.29 -49.53 14.28
C ALA A 630 -12.98 -49.12 12.97
N GLN A 631 -12.54 -49.70 11.85
CA GLN A 631 -13.33 -49.72 10.61
C GLN A 631 -14.43 -50.79 10.70
N PRO A 632 -15.60 -50.60 10.05
CA PRO A 632 -15.96 -49.50 9.15
C PRO A 632 -16.56 -48.26 9.85
N TRP A 633 -16.59 -48.23 11.18
CA TRP A 633 -17.34 -47.25 11.98
C TRP A 633 -16.81 -45.82 11.91
N TYR A 634 -15.50 -45.67 11.71
CA TYR A 634 -14.82 -44.39 11.51
C TYR A 634 -14.18 -44.31 10.13
N GLN A 635 -14.20 -43.12 9.55
CA GLN A 635 -13.58 -42.81 8.26
C GLN A 635 -12.65 -41.59 8.41
N PRO A 636 -11.50 -41.56 7.72
CA PRO A 636 -10.69 -40.36 7.65
C PRO A 636 -11.44 -39.26 6.87
N VAL A 637 -11.29 -38.00 7.30
CA VAL A 637 -11.94 -36.83 6.66
C VAL A 637 -11.43 -36.53 5.25
N GLY A 638 -10.28 -37.09 4.88
CA GLY A 638 -9.69 -36.98 3.54
C GLY A 638 -8.47 -37.90 3.39
N PRO A 639 -7.98 -38.10 2.16
CA PRO A 639 -6.86 -39.01 1.89
C PRO A 639 -5.55 -38.52 2.52
N TRP A 640 -5.34 -37.21 2.59
CA TRP A 640 -4.17 -36.58 3.17
C TRP A 640 -4.62 -35.54 4.19
N VAL A 641 -4.27 -35.76 5.45
CA VAL A 641 -4.61 -34.86 6.57
C VAL A 641 -3.34 -34.57 7.35
N GLY A 642 -3.15 -33.30 7.70
CA GLY A 642 -2.00 -32.90 8.49
C GLY A 642 -2.15 -31.51 9.08
N ARG A 643 -1.18 -31.15 9.92
CA ARG A 643 -1.10 -29.84 10.55
C ARG A 643 -0.05 -29.01 9.83
N LEU A 644 -0.43 -27.80 9.42
CA LEU A 644 0.52 -26.86 8.82
C LEU A 644 1.46 -26.32 9.89
N VAL A 645 2.75 -26.28 9.56
CA VAL A 645 3.81 -25.77 10.43
C VAL A 645 4.61 -24.74 9.64
N LEU A 646 4.71 -23.53 10.18
CA LEU A 646 5.54 -22.48 9.59
C LEU A 646 7.03 -22.87 9.76
N PRO A 647 7.86 -22.80 8.70
CA PRO A 647 9.29 -23.09 8.83
C PRO A 647 9.99 -22.06 9.72
N GLU A 648 11.05 -22.49 10.40
CA GLU A 648 11.96 -21.56 11.06
C GLU A 648 12.79 -20.79 9.99
N PRO A 649 13.37 -19.63 10.33
CA PRO A 649 13.95 -18.71 9.34
C PRO A 649 15.15 -19.28 8.59
N ASP A 650 15.92 -20.12 9.28
CA ASP A 650 17.06 -20.88 8.76
C ASP A 650 16.63 -22.02 7.81
N GLN A 651 15.44 -22.58 8.02
CA GLN A 651 14.89 -23.67 7.20
C GLN A 651 14.18 -23.17 5.95
N ARG A 652 13.73 -21.91 5.95
CA ARG A 652 12.90 -21.31 4.90
C ARG A 652 13.52 -21.34 3.51
N PRO A 653 14.82 -21.00 3.29
CA PRO A 653 15.41 -20.93 1.95
C PRO A 653 15.42 -22.28 1.22
N ASP A 654 15.53 -23.38 1.94
CA ASP A 654 15.64 -24.74 1.38
C ASP A 654 14.27 -25.40 1.14
N LEU A 655 13.21 -24.88 1.76
CA LEU A 655 11.88 -25.49 1.76
C LEU A 655 10.95 -24.99 0.64
N ASP A 656 11.08 -23.73 0.19
CA ASP A 656 10.18 -23.10 -0.82
C ASP A 656 8.69 -23.44 -0.62
N GLY A 657 8.22 -23.37 0.63
CA GLY A 657 6.92 -23.89 1.06
C GLY A 657 6.75 -23.89 2.58
N VAL A 658 5.91 -24.79 3.10
CA VAL A 658 5.69 -24.97 4.54
C VAL A 658 5.85 -26.43 4.93
N TRP A 659 5.99 -26.69 6.23
CA TRP A 659 5.99 -28.05 6.76
C TRP A 659 4.56 -28.55 6.98
N LEU A 660 4.36 -29.85 6.82
CA LEU A 660 3.12 -30.55 7.15
C LEU A 660 3.45 -31.70 8.10
N ASP A 661 2.95 -31.64 9.33
CA ASP A 661 2.97 -32.80 10.23
C ASP A 661 1.84 -33.75 9.80
N LEU A 662 2.20 -34.91 9.26
CA LEU A 662 1.27 -35.82 8.61
C LEU A 662 0.49 -36.64 9.64
N LEU A 663 -0.84 -36.53 9.65
CA LEU A 663 -1.72 -37.19 10.64
C LEU A 663 -2.54 -38.33 10.03
N HIS A 664 -2.80 -38.27 8.73
CA HIS A 664 -3.40 -39.36 7.97
C HIS A 664 -2.89 -39.34 6.53
N ALA A 665 -2.67 -40.53 5.96
CA ALA A 665 -2.19 -40.70 4.60
C ALA A 665 -2.81 -41.96 3.97
N PRO A 666 -2.81 -42.08 2.62
CA PRO A 666 -3.25 -43.30 1.95
C PRO A 666 -2.38 -44.51 2.36
N ALA A 667 -2.92 -45.72 2.21
CA ALA A 667 -2.27 -46.96 2.63
C ALA A 667 -0.81 -47.12 2.13
N ALA A 668 -0.50 -46.64 0.91
CA ALA A 668 0.85 -46.67 0.34
C ALA A 668 1.88 -45.82 1.12
N TYR A 669 1.43 -44.87 1.92
CA TYR A 669 2.26 -43.92 2.66
C TYR A 669 2.03 -43.98 4.18
N GLN A 670 1.39 -45.05 4.68
CA GLN A 670 1.04 -45.18 6.10
C GLN A 670 2.25 -45.07 7.04
N THR A 671 3.44 -45.50 6.60
CA THR A 671 4.70 -45.40 7.37
C THR A 671 5.16 -43.96 7.64
N TRP A 672 4.62 -43.00 6.89
CA TRP A 672 4.94 -41.57 7.02
C TRP A 672 4.01 -40.84 8.00
N VAL A 673 2.93 -41.48 8.46
CA VAL A 673 2.04 -40.89 9.46
C VAL A 673 2.82 -40.65 10.76
N GLY A 674 2.75 -39.42 11.25
CA GLY A 674 3.53 -38.90 12.38
C GLY A 674 4.86 -38.25 12.03
N GLN A 675 5.23 -38.24 10.75
CA GLN A 675 6.43 -37.56 10.28
C GLN A 675 6.09 -36.18 9.72
N ARG A 676 7.11 -35.31 9.69
CA ARG A 676 7.05 -33.99 9.07
C ARG A 676 7.51 -34.09 7.61
N VAL A 677 6.71 -33.54 6.70
CA VAL A 677 6.98 -33.56 5.25
C VAL A 677 6.86 -32.16 4.65
N GLY A 678 7.65 -31.87 3.61
CA GLY A 678 7.59 -30.56 2.95
C GLY A 678 6.35 -30.44 2.05
N LEU A 679 5.65 -29.32 2.11
CA LEU A 679 4.47 -29.02 1.28
C LEU A 679 4.72 -27.77 0.43
N ARG A 680 4.57 -27.89 -0.89
CA ARG A 680 4.85 -26.82 -1.85
C ARG A 680 3.75 -26.68 -2.90
N TRP A 681 3.74 -25.56 -3.61
CA TRP A 681 2.89 -25.39 -4.79
C TRP A 681 3.43 -26.16 -5.98
N ARG A 682 2.55 -26.79 -6.76
CA ARG A 682 2.88 -27.31 -8.08
C ARG A 682 2.85 -26.15 -9.08
N CYS A 683 3.99 -25.49 -9.28
CA CYS A 683 4.08 -24.24 -10.02
C CYS A 683 3.90 -24.40 -11.55
N ALA A 684 2.64 -24.39 -12.02
CA ALA A 684 2.35 -24.06 -13.42
C ALA A 684 2.72 -22.57 -13.69
N PRO A 685 3.29 -22.21 -14.86
CA PRO A 685 3.77 -20.84 -15.12
C PRO A 685 2.75 -19.73 -14.87
N GLY A 686 1.47 -19.96 -15.22
CA GLY A 686 0.38 -18.99 -15.00
C GLY A 686 0.01 -18.78 -13.52
N LEU A 687 0.11 -19.83 -12.70
CA LEU A 687 -0.18 -19.77 -11.26
C LEU A 687 0.93 -19.04 -10.50
N LYS A 688 2.20 -19.28 -10.89
CA LYS A 688 3.36 -18.60 -10.30
C LYS A 688 3.25 -17.08 -10.42
N LYS A 689 2.87 -16.56 -11.60
CA LYS A 689 2.67 -15.11 -11.80
C LYS A 689 1.58 -14.53 -10.90
N ARG A 690 0.48 -15.25 -10.70
CA ARG A 690 -0.64 -14.81 -9.86
C ARG A 690 -0.29 -14.82 -8.37
N PHE A 691 0.43 -15.85 -7.90
CA PHE A 691 0.92 -15.88 -6.52
C PHE A 691 1.95 -14.80 -6.25
N LEU A 692 2.89 -14.55 -7.18
CA LEU A 692 3.84 -13.43 -7.06
C LEU A 692 3.13 -12.07 -6.92
N ALA A 693 1.95 -11.88 -7.50
CA ALA A 693 1.18 -10.64 -7.37
C ALA A 693 0.61 -10.40 -5.96
N VAL A 694 0.44 -11.46 -5.17
CA VAL A 694 -0.09 -11.40 -3.79
C VAL A 694 0.96 -11.72 -2.72
N THR A 695 2.14 -12.18 -3.12
CA THR A 695 3.31 -12.32 -2.25
C THR A 695 3.80 -10.93 -1.83
N ARG A 696 3.88 -10.68 -0.52
CA ARG A 696 4.27 -9.37 0.03
C ARG A 696 5.17 -9.53 1.24
N ASP A 697 5.98 -8.52 1.49
CA ASP A 697 6.62 -8.31 2.78
C ASP A 697 5.54 -7.91 3.79
N ILE A 698 5.67 -8.37 5.04
CA ILE A 698 4.72 -8.05 6.10
C ILE A 698 5.41 -7.15 7.12
N HIS A 699 4.87 -5.95 7.29
CA HIS A 699 5.25 -5.01 8.34
C HIS A 699 3.99 -4.54 9.05
N PHE A 700 3.91 -4.79 10.36
CA PHE A 700 2.74 -4.40 11.13
C PHE A 700 2.59 -2.88 11.13
N SER A 701 1.42 -2.42 10.69
CA SER A 701 1.00 -1.03 10.86
C SER A 701 0.77 -0.70 12.34
N THR A 702 0.78 0.58 12.70
CA THR A 702 0.46 1.01 14.07
C THR A 702 -0.93 0.53 14.52
N ASP A 703 -1.88 0.43 13.59
CA ASP A 703 -3.21 -0.10 13.84
C ASP A 703 -3.19 -1.62 14.06
N ALA A 704 -2.35 -2.36 13.31
CA ALA A 704 -2.12 -3.79 13.53
C ALA A 704 -1.55 -4.05 14.93
N GLU A 705 -0.52 -3.31 15.34
CA GLU A 705 0.08 -3.43 16.67
C GLU A 705 -0.92 -3.11 17.78
N ALA A 706 -1.74 -2.06 17.62
CA ALA A 706 -2.81 -1.74 18.56
C ALA A 706 -3.88 -2.83 18.62
N SER A 707 -4.32 -3.33 17.47
CA SER A 707 -5.34 -4.39 17.38
C SER A 707 -4.86 -5.70 17.97
N HIS A 708 -3.58 -6.04 17.80
CA HIS A 708 -2.97 -7.21 18.42
C HIS A 708 -3.00 -7.11 19.95
N ARG A 709 -2.66 -5.93 20.50
CA ARG A 709 -2.74 -5.65 21.94
C ARG A 709 -4.16 -5.80 22.49
N ASP A 710 -5.17 -5.47 21.68
CA ASP A 710 -6.61 -5.61 21.97
C ASP A 710 -7.18 -7.03 21.75
N GLY A 711 -6.31 -8.00 21.49
CA GLY A 711 -6.66 -9.43 21.40
C GLY A 711 -7.15 -9.87 20.03
N LEU A 712 -6.92 -9.09 18.97
CA LEU A 712 -7.14 -9.54 17.60
C LEU A 712 -6.03 -10.53 17.21
N ILE A 713 -6.43 -11.66 16.60
CA ILE A 713 -5.46 -12.64 16.10
C ILE A 713 -4.96 -12.18 14.75
N LEU A 714 -3.65 -11.95 14.67
CA LEU A 714 -2.90 -11.45 13.51
C LEU A 714 -1.74 -12.42 13.20
N PRO A 715 -1.18 -12.40 11.97
CA PRO A 715 -0.02 -13.19 11.58
C PRO A 715 1.29 -12.69 12.22
N SER A 716 1.34 -12.59 13.55
CA SER A 716 2.46 -11.97 14.28
C SER A 716 3.79 -12.69 14.08
N ARG A 717 3.76 -14.01 13.84
CA ARG A 717 4.93 -14.82 13.50
C ARG A 717 5.58 -14.41 12.17
N LEU A 718 4.80 -13.79 11.28
CA LEU A 718 5.22 -13.32 9.97
C LEU A 718 5.56 -11.82 9.95
N ASN A 719 5.44 -11.10 11.08
CA ASN A 719 5.81 -9.69 11.12
C ASN A 719 7.32 -9.53 10.83
N HIS A 720 7.66 -8.66 9.88
CA HIS A 720 8.97 -8.46 9.24
C HIS A 720 9.47 -9.62 8.37
N TRP A 721 8.63 -10.59 8.02
CA TRP A 721 8.97 -11.55 6.97
C TRP A 721 8.85 -10.91 5.59
N ARG A 722 9.80 -11.24 4.73
CA ARG A 722 9.83 -10.80 3.34
C ARG A 722 9.22 -11.84 2.42
N LEU A 723 8.59 -11.41 1.34
CA LEU A 723 8.04 -12.25 0.28
C LEU A 723 7.19 -13.40 0.84
N VAL A 724 6.31 -13.12 1.79
CA VAL A 724 5.42 -14.13 2.38
C VAL A 724 4.46 -14.64 1.32
N THR A 725 4.55 -15.93 1.03
CA THR A 725 3.74 -16.63 0.04
C THR A 725 2.33 -16.93 0.57
N PRO A 726 1.36 -17.24 -0.32
CA PRO A 726 0.02 -17.65 0.11
C PRO A 726 -0.01 -18.84 1.09
N LEU A 727 0.91 -19.79 0.95
CA LEU A 727 0.95 -20.97 1.82
C LEU A 727 1.57 -20.65 3.19
N GLU A 728 2.65 -19.86 3.22
CA GLU A 728 3.23 -19.33 4.47
C GLU A 728 2.23 -18.45 5.22
N SER A 729 1.48 -17.60 4.50
CA SER A 729 0.44 -16.76 5.12
C SER A 729 -0.65 -17.58 5.81
N LEU A 730 -0.96 -18.78 5.31
CA LEU A 730 -1.92 -19.69 5.93
C LEU A 730 -1.30 -20.34 7.17
N ALA A 731 -0.10 -20.92 7.05
CA ALA A 731 0.58 -21.57 8.18
C ALA A 731 0.88 -20.61 9.34
N GLY A 732 1.29 -19.38 9.02
CA GLY A 732 1.66 -18.34 9.99
C GLY A 732 0.49 -17.45 10.47
N ALA A 733 -0.75 -17.75 10.10
CA ALA A 733 -1.92 -16.91 10.39
C ALA A 733 -2.28 -16.82 11.88
N ARG A 734 -1.93 -17.85 12.67
CA ARG A 734 -2.18 -17.94 14.11
C ARG A 734 -0.88 -17.84 14.93
N PRO A 735 -0.96 -17.55 16.24
CA PRO A 735 0.22 -17.44 17.10
C PRO A 735 0.99 -18.76 17.30
N VAL A 736 0.36 -19.91 17.02
CA VAL A 736 0.96 -21.25 17.14
C VAL A 736 0.55 -22.11 15.94
N ASP A 737 1.27 -23.20 15.69
CA ASP A 737 0.95 -24.16 14.64
C ASP A 737 -0.18 -25.10 15.07
N ASP A 738 -1.43 -24.68 14.86
CA ASP A 738 -2.64 -25.42 15.23
C ASP A 738 -3.66 -25.53 14.06
N ILE A 739 -3.25 -25.16 12.84
CA ILE A 739 -4.11 -25.21 11.65
C ILE A 739 -4.09 -26.63 11.08
N LEU A 740 -5.19 -27.35 11.28
CA LEU A 740 -5.44 -28.68 10.74
C LEU A 740 -6.05 -28.57 9.33
N VAL A 741 -5.48 -29.27 8.36
CA VAL A 741 -5.92 -29.24 6.97
C VAL A 741 -6.08 -30.63 6.38
N LYS A 742 -7.04 -30.77 5.45
CA LYS A 742 -7.00 -31.81 4.42
C LYS A 742 -6.45 -31.22 3.13
N LEU A 743 -5.60 -31.95 2.43
CA LEU A 743 -5.09 -31.49 1.13
C LEU A 743 -6.14 -31.69 0.04
N PRO A 744 -6.22 -30.77 -0.94
CA PRO A 744 -7.12 -30.91 -2.08
C PRO A 744 -6.72 -32.09 -2.98
N GLU A 745 -7.60 -32.48 -3.90
CA GLU A 745 -7.31 -33.53 -4.89
C GLU A 745 -6.09 -33.18 -5.76
N ARG A 746 -5.46 -34.19 -6.37
CA ARG A 746 -4.21 -34.12 -7.14
C ARG A 746 -2.98 -33.75 -6.31
N VAL A 747 -2.73 -34.47 -5.21
CA VAL A 747 -1.45 -34.43 -4.50
C VAL A 747 -0.42 -35.27 -5.26
N SER A 748 0.77 -34.72 -5.54
CA SER A 748 1.90 -35.52 -6.03
C SER A 748 2.99 -35.57 -4.98
N VAL A 749 3.59 -36.74 -4.87
CA VAL A 749 4.63 -37.06 -3.89
C VAL A 749 5.92 -37.32 -4.63
N ALA A 750 6.99 -36.64 -4.23
CA ALA A 750 8.33 -36.84 -4.75
C ALA A 750 9.32 -37.09 -3.59
N ALA A 751 10.44 -37.74 -3.89
CA ALA A 751 11.57 -37.80 -2.95
C ALA A 751 12.18 -36.40 -2.84
N ASP A 752 12.36 -35.92 -1.63
CA ASP A 752 12.96 -34.62 -1.29
C ASP A 752 14.47 -34.68 -1.56
N PRO A 753 15.00 -33.86 -2.48
CA PRO A 753 16.43 -33.76 -2.73
C PRO A 753 17.14 -32.76 -1.80
N SER A 754 16.43 -32.08 -0.87
CA SER A 754 16.99 -30.96 -0.10
C SER A 754 17.78 -31.37 1.17
N PRO A 755 18.80 -30.58 1.58
CA PRO A 755 19.52 -30.79 2.84
C PRO A 755 18.64 -30.63 4.09
N ALA A 756 17.64 -29.75 4.06
CA ALA A 756 16.69 -29.53 5.16
C ALA A 756 15.83 -30.77 5.44
N GLY A 757 15.42 -31.50 4.39
CA GLY A 757 14.75 -32.81 4.54
C GLY A 757 15.63 -33.85 5.23
N ALA A 758 16.94 -33.83 4.99
CA ALA A 758 17.89 -34.72 5.67
C ALA A 758 18.12 -34.35 7.15
N ALA A 759 18.10 -33.05 7.50
CA ALA A 759 18.20 -32.59 8.88
C ALA A 759 16.92 -32.89 9.70
N ALA A 760 15.73 -32.76 9.10
CA ALA A 760 14.46 -33.16 9.71
C ALA A 760 14.40 -34.68 10.00
N ALA A 761 15.09 -35.49 9.20
CA ALA A 761 15.24 -36.93 9.46
C ALA A 761 16.19 -37.24 10.64
N LEU A 762 17.12 -36.33 10.97
CA LEU A 762 18.11 -36.49 12.05
C LEU A 762 17.63 -36.03 13.44
N MET A 763 16.59 -35.19 13.53
CA MET A 763 16.02 -34.73 14.80
C MET A 763 14.94 -35.66 15.39
N GLN A 764 14.76 -36.85 14.83
CA GLN A 764 13.83 -37.86 15.36
C GLN A 764 14.53 -38.81 16.36
N PRO A 765 13.85 -39.26 17.44
CA PRO A 765 14.43 -40.22 18.37
C PRO A 765 14.87 -41.53 17.66
N SER A 766 16.05 -42.01 18.03
CA SER A 766 16.86 -42.98 17.26
C SER A 766 16.38 -44.45 17.28
N THR A 767 15.14 -44.73 16.85
CA THR A 767 14.66 -46.13 16.69
C THR A 767 14.04 -46.46 15.35
N SER A 768 14.05 -45.56 14.36
CA SER A 768 13.50 -45.83 13.02
C SER A 768 14.51 -45.50 11.90
N LYS A 769 14.58 -46.38 10.90
CA LYS A 769 15.46 -46.31 9.73
C LYS A 769 15.29 -44.97 9.01
N VAL A 770 16.40 -44.33 8.64
CA VAL A 770 16.44 -43.07 7.86
C VAL A 770 15.67 -43.25 6.55
N HIS A 771 14.47 -42.68 6.45
CA HIS A 771 13.70 -42.61 5.22
C HIS A 771 14.08 -41.33 4.46
N LYS A 772 14.37 -41.45 3.15
CA LYS A 772 14.58 -40.30 2.24
C LYS A 772 13.40 -39.35 2.36
N ALA A 773 13.63 -38.11 2.80
CA ALA A 773 12.59 -37.12 3.06
C ALA A 773 11.61 -37.00 1.88
N LEU A 774 10.34 -36.71 2.18
CA LEU A 774 9.24 -36.74 1.23
C LEU A 774 8.74 -35.31 1.03
N THR A 775 8.58 -34.88 -0.22
CA THR A 775 8.00 -33.58 -0.58
C THR A 775 6.67 -33.79 -1.31
N MET A 776 5.66 -33.05 -0.88
CA MET A 776 4.30 -33.06 -1.42
C MET A 776 4.05 -31.76 -2.17
N THR A 777 3.37 -31.85 -3.31
CA THR A 777 2.93 -30.66 -4.06
C THR A 777 1.44 -30.65 -4.34
N ILE A 778 0.86 -29.45 -4.29
CA ILE A 778 -0.58 -29.16 -4.42
C ILE A 778 -0.85 -28.06 -5.45
N ASP A 779 -2.02 -28.11 -6.08
CA ASP A 779 -2.47 -27.11 -7.06
C ASP A 779 -3.36 -26.02 -6.44
N HIS A 780 -3.98 -26.31 -5.29
CA HIS A 780 -4.99 -25.46 -4.63
C HIS A 780 -4.72 -25.31 -3.15
N GLU A 781 -5.34 -24.30 -2.53
CA GLU A 781 -5.13 -24.00 -1.12
C GLU A 781 -5.56 -25.20 -0.23
N PRO A 782 -4.78 -25.56 0.81
CA PRO A 782 -5.21 -26.55 1.80
C PRO A 782 -6.54 -26.18 2.45
N ILE A 783 -7.39 -27.20 2.67
CA ILE A 783 -8.73 -26.99 3.22
C ILE A 783 -8.68 -27.16 4.73
N GLN A 784 -8.99 -26.10 5.48
CA GLN A 784 -9.02 -26.14 6.95
C GLN A 784 -10.22 -26.97 7.44
N ILE A 785 -10.01 -27.85 8.41
CA ILE A 785 -10.98 -28.85 8.87
C ILE A 785 -11.05 -28.95 10.40
N ALA A 786 -12.12 -29.58 10.92
CA ALA A 786 -12.21 -30.01 12.31
C ALA A 786 -12.11 -31.54 12.40
N GLY A 787 -11.19 -32.03 13.23
CA GLY A 787 -10.94 -33.46 13.42
C GLY A 787 -10.20 -34.15 12.26
N VAL A 788 -9.64 -35.33 12.54
CA VAL A 788 -8.93 -36.17 11.56
C VAL A 788 -9.83 -37.29 11.03
N TYR A 789 -10.78 -37.73 11.85
CA TYR A 789 -11.73 -38.80 11.54
C TYR A 789 -13.16 -38.32 11.76
N TYR A 790 -14.10 -39.02 11.14
CA TYR A 790 -15.52 -38.83 11.41
C TYR A 790 -16.26 -40.18 11.46
N ALA A 791 -17.41 -40.18 12.13
CA ALA A 791 -18.35 -41.29 12.19
C ALA A 791 -19.78 -40.78 12.05
N LEU A 792 -20.71 -41.65 11.64
CA LEU A 792 -22.14 -41.35 11.61
C LEU A 792 -22.83 -42.07 12.77
N VAL A 793 -23.44 -41.30 13.67
CA VAL A 793 -23.98 -41.82 14.94
C VAL A 793 -25.33 -41.23 15.30
N GLN A 794 -26.03 -41.90 16.22
CA GLN A 794 -27.17 -41.35 16.94
C GLN A 794 -26.83 -41.28 18.44
N PHE A 795 -27.16 -40.15 19.08
CA PHE A 795 -26.98 -39.96 20.51
C PHE A 795 -28.10 -40.66 21.28
N LEU A 796 -27.76 -41.56 22.20
CA LEU A 796 -28.75 -42.31 22.98
C LEU A 796 -29.06 -41.64 24.31
N ARG A 797 -28.01 -41.34 25.09
CA ARG A 797 -28.13 -40.69 26.41
C ARG A 797 -26.79 -40.12 26.89
N PRO A 798 -26.79 -39.05 27.71
CA PRO A 798 -25.61 -38.65 28.46
C PRO A 798 -25.24 -39.73 29.48
N ILE A 799 -23.94 -39.87 29.75
CA ILE A 799 -23.40 -40.85 30.71
C ILE A 799 -23.07 -40.17 32.06
N ASP A 800 -22.83 -38.86 32.04
CA ASP A 800 -22.52 -38.06 33.22
C ASP A 800 -23.41 -36.82 33.31
N GLU A 801 -23.55 -36.26 34.52
CA GLU A 801 -24.31 -35.03 34.77
C GLU A 801 -23.63 -33.78 34.17
N ALA A 802 -22.32 -33.86 33.94
CA ALA A 802 -21.55 -32.79 33.31
C ALA A 802 -21.83 -32.68 31.80
N LEU A 803 -22.53 -33.65 31.21
CA LEU A 803 -22.80 -33.79 29.78
C LEU A 803 -21.52 -33.79 28.94
N GLU A 804 -20.43 -34.34 29.47
CA GLU A 804 -19.14 -34.46 28.77
C GLU A 804 -18.98 -35.80 28.05
N ARG A 805 -19.77 -36.81 28.38
CA ARG A 805 -19.76 -38.11 27.70
C ARG A 805 -21.15 -38.55 27.30
N TYR A 806 -21.25 -39.14 26.12
CA TYR A 806 -22.48 -39.65 25.57
C TYR A 806 -22.33 -41.10 25.11
N ARG A 807 -23.37 -41.88 25.36
CA ARG A 807 -23.55 -43.17 24.72
C ARG A 807 -24.11 -42.92 23.33
N VAL A 808 -23.44 -43.47 22.32
CA VAL A 808 -23.85 -43.37 20.91
C VAL A 808 -23.95 -44.75 20.28
N VAL A 809 -24.77 -44.85 19.24
CA VAL A 809 -24.83 -46.01 18.35
C VAL A 809 -24.42 -45.60 16.95
N HIS A 810 -23.56 -46.39 16.32
CA HIS A 810 -23.06 -46.12 14.98
C HIS A 810 -24.06 -46.58 13.92
N TYR A 811 -24.08 -45.84 12.81
CA TYR A 811 -24.78 -46.27 11.61
C TYR A 811 -24.13 -47.53 11.04
N ASN A 812 -24.94 -48.54 10.80
CA ASN A 812 -24.50 -49.79 10.22
C ASN A 812 -24.72 -49.76 8.71
N PRO A 813 -23.65 -49.75 7.91
CA PRO A 813 -23.77 -49.69 6.44
C PRO A 813 -24.49 -50.91 5.86
N THR A 814 -24.50 -52.04 6.58
CA THR A 814 -25.10 -53.31 6.12
C THR A 814 -26.61 -53.29 6.27
N THR A 815 -27.12 -52.88 7.44
CA THR A 815 -28.55 -52.84 7.76
C THR A 815 -29.19 -51.50 7.39
N GLN A 816 -28.37 -50.49 7.09
CA GLN A 816 -28.79 -49.12 6.82
C GLN A 816 -29.54 -48.45 7.99
N ALA A 817 -29.28 -48.90 9.22
CA ALA A 817 -29.91 -48.42 10.46
C ALA A 817 -28.89 -48.08 11.55
N PHE A 818 -29.34 -47.43 12.63
CA PHE A 818 -28.55 -47.15 13.83
C PHE A 818 -28.56 -48.34 14.80
N ASP A 819 -28.01 -49.47 14.36
CA ASP A 819 -27.91 -50.74 15.12
C ASP A 819 -26.48 -51.31 15.12
N GLY A 820 -25.49 -50.46 14.82
CA GLY A 820 -24.08 -50.83 14.73
C GLY A 820 -23.38 -50.88 16.09
N LEU A 821 -22.07 -50.58 16.09
CA LEU A 821 -21.29 -50.48 17.32
C LEU A 821 -21.92 -49.45 18.26
N GLU A 822 -22.15 -49.83 19.50
CA GLU A 822 -22.46 -48.87 20.56
C GLU A 822 -21.22 -48.58 21.39
N GLU A 823 -20.85 -47.31 21.49
CA GLU A 823 -19.69 -46.87 22.27
C GLU A 823 -19.93 -45.55 23.01
N THR A 824 -18.96 -45.19 23.84
CA THR A 824 -18.95 -43.91 24.55
C THR A 824 -18.03 -42.95 23.84
N VAL A 825 -18.56 -41.78 23.49
CA VAL A 825 -17.77 -40.68 22.91
C VAL A 825 -17.75 -39.50 23.88
N ARG A 826 -16.68 -38.70 23.81
CA ARG A 826 -16.50 -37.51 24.64
C ARG A 826 -16.90 -36.25 23.90
N LEU A 827 -17.72 -35.41 24.52
CA LEU A 827 -18.12 -34.09 24.06
C LEU A 827 -17.70 -33.06 25.13
N PRO A 828 -16.43 -32.64 25.20
CA PRO A 828 -15.96 -31.71 26.22
C PRO A 828 -16.79 -30.42 26.24
N THR A 829 -17.02 -29.84 27.42
CA THR A 829 -17.68 -28.55 27.53
C THR A 829 -16.81 -27.47 26.88
N VAL A 830 -17.41 -26.64 26.02
CA VAL A 830 -16.68 -25.59 25.30
C VAL A 830 -16.27 -24.44 26.22
N VAL A 831 -15.22 -23.72 25.87
CA VAL A 831 -14.83 -22.51 26.57
C VAL A 831 -15.73 -21.36 26.10
N ARG A 832 -16.35 -20.66 27.05
CA ARG A 832 -17.15 -19.45 26.78
C ARG A 832 -16.31 -18.37 26.13
N ASP A 833 -16.93 -17.62 25.24
CA ASP A 833 -16.31 -16.40 24.73
C ASP A 833 -16.37 -15.25 25.76
N ARG A 834 -15.71 -14.14 25.44
CA ARG A 834 -15.68 -12.93 26.28
C ARG A 834 -17.05 -12.33 26.60
N ASP A 835 -18.06 -12.60 25.77
CA ASP A 835 -19.42 -12.10 25.93
C ASP A 835 -20.28 -13.09 26.73
N GLY A 836 -19.68 -14.19 27.22
CA GLY A 836 -20.34 -15.22 28.02
C GLY A 836 -21.17 -16.21 27.20
N ILE A 837 -20.98 -16.24 25.88
CA ILE A 837 -21.72 -17.10 24.95
C ILE A 837 -20.93 -18.40 24.73
N ASP A 838 -21.62 -19.54 24.86
CA ASP A 838 -21.11 -20.85 24.49
C ASP A 838 -21.24 -21.03 22.96
N ALA A 839 -20.15 -21.36 22.27
CA ALA A 839 -20.18 -21.56 20.82
C ALA A 839 -21.05 -22.77 20.40
N ALA A 840 -21.20 -23.75 21.30
CA ALA A 840 -22.13 -24.86 21.22
C ALA A 840 -22.49 -25.34 22.63
N THR A 841 -23.63 -26.01 22.78
CA THR A 841 -24.05 -26.67 24.03
C THR A 841 -24.33 -28.14 23.79
N ASN A 842 -24.11 -28.97 24.81
CA ASN A 842 -24.44 -30.39 24.79
C ASN A 842 -25.84 -30.68 25.31
N ARG A 843 -26.53 -29.68 25.88
CA ARG A 843 -27.84 -29.87 26.50
C ARG A 843 -28.86 -30.42 25.50
N ASP A 844 -29.58 -31.46 25.90
CA ASP A 844 -30.68 -32.06 25.13
C ASP A 844 -30.28 -32.56 23.74
N LEU A 845 -29.01 -32.92 23.51
CA LEU A 845 -28.53 -33.35 22.20
C LEU A 845 -29.23 -34.63 21.72
N GLU A 846 -29.48 -35.58 22.63
CA GLU A 846 -30.22 -36.81 22.36
C GLU A 846 -31.70 -36.56 22.04
N ARG A 847 -32.25 -35.43 22.50
CA ARG A 847 -33.62 -34.98 22.26
C ARG A 847 -33.76 -34.05 21.06
N SER A 848 -32.64 -33.70 20.42
CA SER A 848 -32.64 -32.83 19.24
C SER A 848 -33.54 -33.44 18.15
N PRO A 849 -34.38 -32.63 17.46
CA PRO A 849 -35.23 -33.12 16.38
C PRO A 849 -34.42 -33.71 15.21
N LEU A 850 -33.13 -33.38 15.12
CA LEU A 850 -32.22 -33.85 14.07
C LEU A 850 -31.59 -35.22 14.40
N ASN A 851 -31.62 -35.64 15.67
CA ASN A 851 -30.95 -36.86 16.15
C ASN A 851 -31.51 -38.14 15.52
N GLY A 852 -32.80 -38.18 15.18
CA GLY A 852 -33.42 -39.35 14.54
C GLY A 852 -32.84 -39.70 13.16
N THR A 853 -32.26 -38.73 12.45
CA THR A 853 -31.54 -38.97 11.19
C THR A 853 -30.05 -39.23 11.39
N GLY A 854 -29.56 -38.96 12.60
CA GLY A 854 -28.18 -39.06 13.01
C GLY A 854 -27.32 -37.84 12.69
N TRP A 855 -26.12 -37.89 13.26
CA TRP A 855 -25.11 -36.85 13.23
C TRP A 855 -23.79 -37.43 12.74
N TYR A 856 -23.16 -36.74 11.79
CA TYR A 856 -21.74 -36.93 11.55
C TYR A 856 -20.97 -36.23 12.67
N ILE A 857 -20.26 -37.02 13.46
CA ILE A 857 -19.34 -36.56 14.50
C ILE A 857 -17.93 -36.52 13.92
N HIS A 858 -17.27 -35.37 13.99
CA HIS A 858 -15.89 -35.18 13.53
C HIS A 858 -14.99 -34.97 14.73
N GLY A 859 -13.81 -35.57 14.72
CA GLY A 859 -12.91 -35.53 15.88
C GLY A 859 -11.65 -36.36 15.70
N ALA A 860 -11.03 -36.68 16.84
CA ALA A 860 -9.86 -37.55 16.89
C ALA A 860 -9.83 -38.30 18.23
N GLN A 861 -9.03 -39.36 18.26
CA GLN A 861 -8.84 -40.18 19.47
C GLN A 861 -7.85 -39.49 20.41
N ALA A 862 -8.23 -39.32 21.68
CA ALA A 862 -7.36 -38.77 22.72
C ALA A 862 -6.36 -39.81 23.24
N HIS A 863 -5.39 -39.37 24.04
CA HIS A 863 -4.37 -40.26 24.62
C HIS A 863 -4.91 -41.28 25.61
N ASP A 864 -6.11 -41.09 26.16
CA ASP A 864 -6.82 -42.05 26.99
C ASP A 864 -7.60 -43.10 26.18
N GLY A 865 -7.66 -42.95 24.86
CA GLY A 865 -8.33 -43.86 23.93
C GLY A 865 -9.76 -43.48 23.58
N GLU A 866 -10.37 -42.49 24.24
CA GLU A 866 -11.73 -42.03 23.92
C GLU A 866 -11.75 -41.21 22.61
N PHE A 867 -12.83 -41.34 21.82
CA PHE A 867 -13.06 -40.46 20.67
C PHE A 867 -13.66 -39.14 21.13
N VAL A 868 -12.98 -38.03 20.85
CA VAL A 868 -13.40 -36.69 21.29
C VAL A 868 -14.00 -35.95 20.11
N VAL A 869 -15.27 -35.58 20.25
CA VAL A 869 -16.08 -34.93 19.21
C VAL A 869 -15.82 -33.42 19.22
N GLN A 870 -15.21 -32.95 18.13
CA GLN A 870 -14.88 -31.56 17.90
C GLN A 870 -15.95 -30.84 17.08
N ALA A 871 -16.60 -31.52 16.13
CA ALA A 871 -17.63 -30.94 15.27
C ALA A 871 -18.85 -31.87 15.06
N LEU A 872 -20.02 -31.27 14.85
CA LEU A 872 -21.30 -31.95 14.63
C LEU A 872 -21.95 -31.48 13.32
N ARG A 873 -22.32 -32.42 12.44
CA ARG A 873 -23.08 -32.14 11.21
C ARG A 873 -24.33 -33.02 11.11
N PRO A 874 -25.54 -32.44 11.01
CA PRO A 874 -26.76 -33.25 10.88
C PRO A 874 -26.81 -33.91 9.49
N ARG A 875 -27.09 -35.22 9.44
CA ARG A 875 -27.11 -35.99 8.19
C ARG A 875 -28.16 -35.45 7.21
N CYS A 876 -29.38 -35.18 7.70
CA CYS A 876 -30.51 -34.73 6.89
C CYS A 876 -30.25 -33.43 6.12
N LEU A 877 -29.41 -32.53 6.64
CA LEU A 877 -29.12 -31.24 6.00
C LEU A 877 -28.37 -31.39 4.68
N VAL A 878 -27.43 -32.34 4.60
CA VAL A 878 -26.52 -32.46 3.45
C VAL A 878 -26.93 -33.51 2.44
N GLN A 879 -27.91 -34.36 2.77
CA GLN A 879 -28.47 -35.35 1.86
C GLN A 879 -29.12 -34.67 0.64
N LEU A 880 -29.05 -35.34 -0.52
CA LEU A 880 -29.80 -34.95 -1.73
C LEU A 880 -31.29 -35.30 -1.60
N ARG A 881 -31.91 -34.94 -0.47
CA ARG A 881 -33.31 -35.16 -0.14
C ARG A 881 -33.88 -33.85 0.42
N PRO A 882 -34.52 -33.00 -0.41
CA PRO A 882 -35.08 -31.75 0.06
C PRO A 882 -36.36 -32.01 0.86
N ASP A 883 -36.60 -31.20 1.88
CA ASP A 883 -37.86 -31.17 2.63
C ASP A 883 -39.01 -30.64 1.77
N ARG A 884 -38.69 -29.72 0.84
CA ARG A 884 -39.65 -29.07 -0.05
C ARG A 884 -39.02 -28.78 -1.42
N VAL A 885 -39.77 -29.05 -2.49
CA VAL A 885 -39.43 -28.63 -3.85
C VAL A 885 -40.34 -27.48 -4.28
N ILE A 886 -39.75 -26.44 -4.88
CA ILE A 886 -40.45 -25.28 -5.43
C ILE A 886 -40.19 -25.21 -6.93
N SER A 887 -41.22 -25.52 -7.73
CA SER A 887 -41.17 -25.53 -9.20
C SER A 887 -41.46 -24.18 -9.86
N SER A 888 -41.76 -23.14 -9.08
CA SER A 888 -42.04 -21.79 -9.60
C SER A 888 -40.93 -20.80 -9.28
N ALA A 889 -40.36 -20.15 -10.30
CA ALA A 889 -39.38 -19.07 -10.12
C ALA A 889 -39.94 -17.88 -9.32
N ARG A 890 -41.26 -17.63 -9.37
CA ARG A 890 -41.90 -16.58 -8.55
C ARG A 890 -41.94 -16.98 -7.08
N GLN A 891 -42.39 -18.20 -6.78
CA GLN A 891 -42.43 -18.71 -5.40
C GLN A 891 -41.02 -18.87 -4.82
N GLY A 892 -40.04 -19.31 -5.61
CA GLY A 892 -38.64 -19.40 -5.19
C GLY A 892 -38.07 -18.04 -4.78
N ARG A 893 -38.35 -16.98 -5.55
CA ARG A 893 -37.96 -15.59 -5.19
C ARG A 893 -38.64 -15.10 -3.90
N GLN A 894 -39.91 -15.45 -3.69
CA GLN A 894 -40.63 -15.13 -2.46
C GLN A 894 -40.02 -15.85 -1.26
N TYR A 895 -39.69 -17.13 -1.41
CA TYR A 895 -39.06 -17.93 -0.38
C TYR A 895 -37.70 -17.34 0.04
N LEU A 896 -36.81 -17.08 -0.93
CA LEU A 896 -35.48 -16.52 -0.67
C LEU A 896 -35.54 -15.18 0.07
N ARG A 897 -36.41 -14.26 -0.36
CA ARG A 897 -36.48 -12.91 0.22
C ARG A 897 -37.14 -12.87 1.59
N ARG A 898 -38.18 -13.68 1.82
CA ARG A 898 -39.06 -13.57 3.01
C ARG A 898 -39.09 -14.84 3.85
N GLU A 899 -39.57 -15.95 3.29
CA GLU A 899 -39.90 -17.17 4.07
C GLU A 899 -38.66 -17.81 4.72
N SER A 900 -37.52 -17.80 4.04
CA SER A 900 -36.26 -18.40 4.51
C SER A 900 -35.71 -17.75 5.78
N TRP A 901 -36.05 -16.48 6.02
CA TRP A 901 -35.64 -15.70 7.21
C TRP A 901 -36.82 -15.36 8.13
N GLY A 902 -38.01 -15.91 7.87
CA GLY A 902 -39.20 -15.74 8.69
C GLY A 902 -39.24 -16.72 9.87
N ASP A 903 -39.90 -16.30 10.96
CA ASP A 903 -40.23 -17.13 12.13
C ASP A 903 -39.03 -17.86 12.76
N LEU A 904 -37.83 -17.25 12.71
CA LEU A 904 -36.58 -17.90 13.10
C LEU A 904 -36.60 -18.43 14.54
N VAL A 905 -37.23 -17.71 15.48
CA VAL A 905 -37.34 -18.14 16.88
C VAL A 905 -38.12 -19.45 17.01
N GLN A 906 -39.19 -19.62 16.23
CA GLN A 906 -39.97 -20.86 16.21
C GLN A 906 -39.23 -22.01 15.52
N LYS A 907 -38.33 -21.69 14.57
CA LYS A 907 -37.51 -22.65 13.84
C LYS A 907 -36.20 -23.01 14.56
N LYS A 908 -35.98 -22.55 15.79
CA LYS A 908 -34.75 -22.81 16.54
C LYS A 908 -34.54 -24.31 16.78
N GLY A 909 -33.31 -24.79 16.66
CA GLY A 909 -32.94 -26.20 16.80
C GLY A 909 -33.23 -27.06 15.56
N THR A 910 -33.78 -26.49 14.48
CA THR A 910 -34.12 -27.23 13.25
C THR A 910 -33.26 -26.83 12.06
N THR A 911 -33.35 -27.66 11.01
CA THR A 911 -32.81 -27.40 9.68
C THR A 911 -33.93 -27.31 8.65
N GLU A 912 -33.65 -26.71 7.49
CA GLU A 912 -34.57 -26.69 6.35
C GLU A 912 -33.76 -26.86 5.04
N SER A 913 -34.18 -27.78 4.18
CA SER A 913 -33.57 -28.11 2.89
C SER A 913 -34.58 -27.92 1.77
N VAL A 914 -34.44 -26.85 0.98
CA VAL A 914 -35.42 -26.49 -0.06
C VAL A 914 -34.78 -26.44 -1.44
N LEU A 915 -35.31 -27.23 -2.37
CA LEU A 915 -34.89 -27.23 -3.77
C LEU A 915 -35.80 -26.34 -4.62
N ILE A 916 -35.26 -25.26 -5.18
CA ILE A 916 -35.95 -24.40 -6.14
C ILE A 916 -35.49 -24.80 -7.55
N ALA A 917 -36.37 -25.44 -8.31
CA ALA A 917 -36.08 -25.99 -9.64
C ALA A 917 -37.17 -25.58 -10.64
N PRO A 918 -37.12 -24.34 -11.17
CA PRO A 918 -38.22 -23.79 -11.97
C PRO A 918 -38.43 -24.48 -13.32
N ASN A 919 -37.43 -25.24 -13.79
CA ASN A 919 -37.44 -25.91 -15.09
C ASN A 919 -37.73 -27.43 -14.99
N ALA A 920 -37.97 -27.95 -13.79
CA ALA A 920 -38.24 -29.37 -13.60
C ALA A 920 -39.73 -29.67 -13.73
N ALA A 921 -40.07 -30.75 -14.47
CA ALA A 921 -41.45 -31.17 -14.67
C ALA A 921 -42.08 -31.84 -13.42
N THR A 922 -41.26 -32.47 -12.58
CA THR A 922 -41.65 -33.15 -11.34
C THR A 922 -40.59 -32.98 -10.27
N ASP A 923 -40.96 -33.18 -9.00
CA ASP A 923 -40.03 -33.11 -7.87
C ASP A 923 -38.90 -34.14 -7.99
N GLN A 924 -39.22 -35.37 -8.43
CA GLN A 924 -38.23 -36.41 -8.70
C GLN A 924 -37.27 -36.01 -9.83
N ALA A 925 -37.79 -35.41 -10.90
CA ALA A 925 -36.94 -34.92 -11.98
C ALA A 925 -36.03 -33.77 -11.51
N ALA A 926 -36.51 -32.92 -10.60
CA ALA A 926 -35.70 -31.84 -10.02
C ALA A 926 -34.51 -32.40 -9.21
N ILE A 927 -34.75 -33.41 -8.37
CA ILE A 927 -33.71 -34.03 -7.55
C ILE A 927 -32.72 -34.80 -8.45
N ALA A 928 -33.21 -35.53 -9.44
CA ALA A 928 -32.39 -36.33 -10.36
C ALA A 928 -31.44 -35.50 -11.26
N GLN A 929 -31.61 -34.17 -11.31
CA GLN A 929 -30.66 -33.27 -11.96
C GLN A 929 -29.33 -33.16 -11.22
N TRP A 930 -29.26 -33.57 -9.95
CA TRP A 930 -28.06 -33.54 -9.11
C TRP A 930 -27.43 -34.93 -9.06
N ARG A 931 -26.22 -35.06 -9.62
CA ARG A 931 -25.49 -36.30 -9.86
C ARG A 931 -24.13 -36.25 -9.18
N LEU A 932 -23.56 -37.42 -8.91
CA LEU A 932 -22.21 -37.56 -8.38
C LEU A 932 -21.22 -36.76 -9.25
N GLY A 933 -20.40 -35.91 -8.61
CA GLY A 933 -19.42 -35.05 -9.27
C GLY A 933 -19.93 -33.67 -9.66
N ASP A 934 -21.25 -33.42 -9.60
CA ASP A 934 -21.80 -32.09 -9.88
C ASP A 934 -21.25 -31.05 -8.90
N ARG A 935 -20.91 -29.88 -9.43
CA ARG A 935 -20.47 -28.72 -8.64
C ARG A 935 -21.58 -27.67 -8.59
N ALA A 936 -21.61 -26.90 -7.51
CA ALA A 936 -22.48 -25.76 -7.32
C ALA A 936 -21.72 -24.60 -6.69
N LEU A 937 -22.07 -23.38 -7.11
CA LEU A 937 -21.60 -22.16 -6.45
C LEU A 937 -22.32 -22.04 -5.11
N LEU A 938 -21.59 -21.98 -4.01
CA LEU A 938 -22.15 -21.67 -2.69
C LEU A 938 -22.24 -20.16 -2.52
N VAL A 939 -23.41 -19.67 -2.11
CA VAL A 939 -23.61 -18.33 -1.55
C VAL A 939 -24.01 -18.48 -0.10
N HIS A 940 -23.11 -18.10 0.81
CA HIS A 940 -23.29 -18.22 2.25
C HIS A 940 -23.71 -16.88 2.86
N VAL A 941 -24.72 -16.91 3.74
CA VAL A 941 -25.11 -15.78 4.59
C VAL A 941 -25.49 -16.26 5.99
N TYR A 942 -25.01 -15.58 7.03
CA TYR A 942 -25.47 -15.81 8.41
C TYR A 942 -26.07 -14.56 9.06
N GLY A 943 -26.88 -14.80 10.09
CA GLY A 943 -27.49 -13.79 10.97
C GLY A 943 -26.82 -13.68 12.36
N GLY A 944 -27.50 -12.96 13.25
CA GLY A 944 -27.00 -12.57 14.56
C GLY A 944 -27.44 -13.48 15.71
N ILE A 945 -26.91 -13.18 16.90
CA ILE A 945 -27.28 -13.82 18.17
C ILE A 945 -28.17 -12.85 18.97
N GLY A 946 -29.46 -13.21 19.10
CA GLY A 946 -30.48 -12.54 19.91
C GLY A 946 -30.69 -13.20 21.27
N GLY A 947 -31.88 -13.02 21.86
CA GLY A 947 -32.24 -13.57 23.19
C GLY A 947 -31.70 -12.76 24.38
N ALA A 948 -31.68 -13.37 25.56
CA ALA A 948 -31.18 -12.78 26.79
C ALA A 948 -29.66 -12.52 26.73
N LYS A 949 -28.91 -13.43 26.10
CA LYS A 949 -27.46 -13.32 25.83
C LYS A 949 -27.16 -12.75 24.43
N ARG A 950 -27.88 -11.71 24.02
CA ARG A 950 -27.68 -11.09 22.71
C ARG A 950 -26.29 -10.50 22.55
N GLU A 951 -25.69 -10.69 21.37
CA GLU A 951 -24.35 -10.17 21.10
C GLU A 951 -24.32 -8.63 21.03
N PRO A 952 -23.20 -7.96 21.39
CA PRO A 952 -23.10 -6.51 21.36
C PRO A 952 -23.47 -5.89 20.01
N ALA A 953 -23.04 -6.51 18.90
CA ALA A 953 -23.32 -6.04 17.55
C ALA A 953 -24.81 -6.08 17.18
N ALA A 954 -25.62 -6.89 17.86
CA ALA A 954 -27.06 -7.03 17.65
C ALA A 954 -27.90 -6.11 18.57
N LYS A 955 -27.27 -5.26 19.39
CA LYS A 955 -27.99 -4.29 20.24
C LYS A 955 -28.47 -3.06 19.48
N GLY A 956 -27.83 -2.75 18.34
CA GLY A 956 -28.25 -1.65 17.45
C GLY A 956 -29.48 -2.02 16.60
N PRO A 957 -30.05 -1.04 15.87
CA PRO A 957 -31.24 -1.26 15.04
C PRO A 957 -30.98 -2.10 13.79
N VAL A 958 -29.71 -2.29 13.40
CA VAL A 958 -29.30 -2.98 12.17
C VAL A 958 -28.19 -3.97 12.49
N TYR A 959 -28.39 -5.23 12.12
CA TYR A 959 -27.37 -6.27 12.15
C TYR A 959 -27.02 -6.69 10.72
N PHE A 960 -25.76 -6.52 10.31
CA PHE A 960 -25.36 -6.69 8.91
C PHE A 960 -25.24 -8.16 8.47
N GLY A 961 -24.80 -9.05 9.36
CA GLY A 961 -24.43 -10.43 9.01
C GLY A 961 -23.10 -10.53 8.27
N HIS A 962 -22.90 -11.66 7.59
CA HIS A 962 -21.70 -11.96 6.81
C HIS A 962 -22.07 -12.62 5.48
N PHE A 963 -21.19 -12.49 4.49
CA PHE A 963 -21.35 -13.03 3.15
C PHE A 963 -20.05 -13.66 2.68
N ALA A 964 -20.14 -14.85 2.10
CA ALA A 964 -19.00 -15.50 1.43
C ALA A 964 -19.47 -16.33 0.23
N TYR A 965 -18.55 -16.54 -0.71
CA TYR A 965 -18.70 -17.55 -1.73
C TYR A 965 -18.04 -18.86 -1.30
N GLY A 966 -18.42 -19.93 -1.98
CA GLY A 966 -17.73 -21.21 -1.88
C GLY A 966 -18.10 -22.14 -3.01
N ILE A 967 -17.78 -23.41 -2.84
CA ILE A 967 -18.07 -24.46 -3.80
C ILE A 967 -18.63 -25.65 -3.04
N ALA A 968 -19.75 -26.17 -3.51
CA ALA A 968 -20.27 -27.45 -3.07
C ALA A 968 -20.14 -28.49 -4.19
N THR A 969 -19.82 -29.72 -3.81
CA THR A 969 -19.72 -30.86 -4.74
C THR A 969 -20.60 -31.99 -4.27
N VAL A 970 -21.35 -32.62 -5.18
CA VAL A 970 -22.11 -33.83 -4.87
C VAL A 970 -21.13 -35.01 -4.79
N VAL A 971 -21.02 -35.61 -3.61
CA VAL A 971 -20.14 -36.74 -3.32
C VAL A 971 -20.94 -37.94 -2.81
N ARG A 972 -20.37 -39.14 -2.92
CA ARG A 972 -20.90 -40.33 -2.25
C ARG A 972 -20.25 -40.46 -0.88
N GLU A 973 -21.06 -40.47 0.17
CA GLU A 973 -20.58 -40.58 1.55
C GLU A 973 -20.20 -42.04 1.87
N PRO A 974 -18.96 -42.32 2.32
CA PRO A 974 -18.46 -43.68 2.54
C PRO A 974 -19.22 -44.54 3.57
N ILE A 975 -19.78 -43.98 4.63
CA ILE A 975 -20.47 -44.74 5.70
C ILE A 975 -21.89 -45.09 5.27
N ALA A 976 -22.70 -44.08 4.92
CA ALA A 976 -24.10 -44.27 4.54
C ALA A 976 -24.27 -44.77 3.09
N GLN A 977 -23.25 -44.63 2.24
CA GLN A 977 -23.30 -44.92 0.80
C GLN A 977 -24.33 -44.07 0.03
N GLU A 978 -24.65 -42.89 0.55
CA GLU A 978 -25.63 -41.95 0.00
C GLU A 978 -24.97 -40.78 -0.73
N LEU A 979 -25.72 -40.12 -1.63
CA LEU A 979 -25.26 -38.86 -2.20
C LEU A 979 -25.54 -37.69 -1.24
N GLN A 980 -24.53 -36.85 -1.02
CA GLN A 980 -24.62 -35.65 -0.21
C GLN A 980 -23.79 -34.49 -0.78
N PHE A 981 -23.96 -33.29 -0.23
CA PHE A 981 -23.11 -32.14 -0.53
C PHE A 981 -21.84 -32.11 0.35
N ASP A 982 -20.66 -32.10 -0.28
CA ASP A 982 -19.40 -31.64 0.32
C ASP A 982 -19.31 -30.13 0.14
N ILE A 983 -19.39 -29.35 1.22
CA ILE A 983 -19.50 -27.89 1.19
C ILE A 983 -18.20 -27.26 1.67
N ARG A 984 -17.59 -26.42 0.82
CA ARG A 984 -16.33 -25.71 1.09
C ARG A 984 -16.54 -24.21 0.96
N TYR A 985 -16.22 -23.48 2.02
CA TYR A 985 -16.32 -22.03 2.07
C TYR A 985 -14.99 -21.42 1.68
N HIS A 986 -15.00 -20.40 0.82
CA HIS A 986 -13.82 -19.58 0.56
C HIS A 986 -14.02 -18.25 1.30
N GLN A 987 -13.63 -18.25 2.57
CA GLN A 987 -13.94 -17.19 3.51
C GLN A 987 -12.98 -16.02 3.33
N VAL A 988 -13.42 -15.01 2.59
CA VAL A 988 -12.86 -13.66 2.63
C VAL A 988 -13.30 -13.03 3.95
N TYR A 989 -12.50 -13.24 5.01
CA TYR A 989 -12.89 -12.94 6.38
C TYR A 989 -11.80 -12.14 7.09
N THR A 990 -12.17 -10.98 7.64
CA THR A 990 -11.20 -10.14 8.34
C THR A 990 -10.64 -10.83 9.57
N HIS A 991 -9.46 -10.41 9.98
CA HIS A 991 -8.88 -10.81 11.26
C HIS A 991 -9.91 -10.63 12.40
N ASN A 992 -9.97 -11.60 13.30
CA ASN A 992 -11.00 -11.68 14.31
C ASN A 992 -10.45 -12.28 15.60
N ARG A 993 -11.15 -12.00 16.71
CA ARG A 993 -10.71 -12.42 18.05
C ARG A 993 -10.88 -13.92 18.30
N ARG A 994 -11.65 -14.62 17.46
CA ARG A 994 -11.89 -16.07 17.53
C ARG A 994 -10.77 -16.88 16.88
N GLY A 995 -9.97 -16.27 16.00
CA GLY A 995 -8.89 -16.94 15.27
C GLY A 995 -9.36 -17.74 14.05
N LEU A 996 -10.54 -17.44 13.49
CA LEU A 996 -10.90 -17.97 12.16
C LEU A 996 -10.02 -17.33 11.10
N VAL A 997 -9.39 -18.14 10.26
CA VAL A 997 -8.41 -17.69 9.27
C VAL A 997 -9.06 -17.63 7.90
N ALA A 998 -8.89 -16.51 7.19
CA ALA A 998 -9.36 -16.38 5.81
C ALA A 998 -8.74 -17.47 4.92
N GLY A 999 -9.54 -18.11 4.08
CA GLY A 999 -9.09 -19.22 3.24
C GLY A 999 -10.20 -20.19 2.89
N THR A 1000 -9.82 -21.38 2.45
CA THR A 1000 -10.75 -22.48 2.21
C THR A 1000 -11.03 -23.25 3.51
N LEU A 1001 -12.28 -23.25 3.96
CA LEU A 1001 -12.73 -23.97 5.16
C LEU A 1001 -13.78 -25.02 4.80
N ASP A 1002 -13.68 -26.19 5.40
CA ASP A 1002 -14.69 -27.23 5.35
C ASP A 1002 -15.88 -26.89 6.26
N TRP A 1003 -17.07 -27.41 5.93
CA TRP A 1003 -18.25 -27.29 6.78
C TRP A 1003 -18.01 -27.73 8.22
N SER A 1004 -17.24 -28.81 8.43
CA SER A 1004 -16.88 -29.30 9.76
C SER A 1004 -16.24 -28.22 10.63
N LEU A 1005 -15.35 -27.38 10.09
CA LEU A 1005 -14.69 -26.31 10.84
C LEU A 1005 -15.55 -25.05 10.92
N TYR A 1006 -16.02 -24.55 9.78
CA TYR A 1006 -16.65 -23.23 9.74
C TYR A 1006 -18.04 -23.21 10.39
N MET A 1007 -18.79 -24.30 10.20
CA MET A 1007 -20.14 -24.44 10.73
C MET A 1007 -20.19 -25.38 11.93
N GLY A 1008 -19.72 -26.61 11.74
CA GLY A 1008 -19.96 -27.73 12.67
C GLY A 1008 -19.12 -27.72 13.94
N ASP A 1009 -18.01 -27.00 13.95
CA ASP A 1009 -17.08 -27.03 15.08
C ASP A 1009 -17.72 -26.44 16.34
N ARG A 1010 -17.61 -27.18 17.43
CA ARG A 1010 -18.27 -26.84 18.70
C ARG A 1010 -17.65 -25.62 19.37
N GLN A 1011 -16.36 -25.35 19.16
CA GLN A 1011 -15.64 -24.24 19.78
C GLN A 1011 -15.48 -23.03 18.82
N TRP A 1012 -15.15 -23.28 17.55
CA TRP A 1012 -14.88 -22.24 16.55
C TRP A 1012 -16.03 -22.01 15.56
N GLY A 1013 -16.93 -22.98 15.37
CA GLY A 1013 -18.00 -22.92 14.38
C GLY A 1013 -19.19 -22.02 14.76
N PHE A 1014 -20.13 -21.89 13.83
CA PHE A 1014 -21.28 -20.99 13.95
C PHE A 1014 -22.65 -21.70 14.05
N ALA A 1015 -22.74 -23.00 13.77
CA ALA A 1015 -24.03 -23.69 13.64
C ALA A 1015 -24.87 -23.66 14.93
N GLY A 1016 -24.23 -23.69 16.09
CA GLY A 1016 -24.91 -23.68 17.40
C GLY A 1016 -25.43 -22.31 17.84
N THR A 1017 -24.86 -21.21 17.31
CA THR A 1017 -25.15 -19.85 17.80
C THR A 1017 -25.84 -18.97 16.79
N ARG A 1018 -25.75 -19.24 15.48
CA ARG A 1018 -26.25 -18.33 14.44
C ARG A 1018 -27.23 -19.03 13.49
N PRO A 1019 -28.25 -18.32 12.97
CA PRO A 1019 -29.02 -18.78 11.83
C PRO A 1019 -28.22 -18.58 10.54
N VAL A 1020 -28.20 -19.58 9.66
CA VAL A 1020 -27.42 -19.60 8.41
C VAL A 1020 -28.27 -20.00 7.22
N SER A 1021 -27.97 -19.42 6.06
CA SER A 1021 -28.45 -19.81 4.74
C SER A 1021 -27.26 -20.10 3.84
N ASP A 1022 -27.10 -21.37 3.46
CA ASP A 1022 -26.19 -21.80 2.40
C ASP A 1022 -27.01 -22.08 1.15
N ILE A 1023 -26.81 -21.28 0.09
CA ILE A 1023 -27.57 -21.40 -1.16
C ILE A 1023 -26.64 -21.96 -2.23
N LEU A 1024 -26.88 -23.20 -2.63
CA LEU A 1024 -26.11 -23.92 -3.64
C LEU A 1024 -26.73 -23.69 -5.01
N ILE A 1025 -25.99 -23.04 -5.90
CA ILE A 1025 -26.46 -22.65 -7.23
C ILE A 1025 -25.87 -23.60 -8.26
N LYS A 1026 -26.72 -24.40 -8.90
CA LYS A 1026 -26.36 -25.17 -10.09
C LYS A 1026 -26.85 -24.44 -11.33
N LEU A 1027 -25.90 -23.98 -12.13
CA LEU A 1027 -26.15 -23.33 -13.41
C LEU A 1027 -25.15 -23.91 -14.41
N PRO A 1028 -25.56 -24.82 -15.31
CA PRO A 1028 -24.65 -25.53 -16.21
C PRO A 1028 -23.62 -24.62 -16.88
N ALA A 1029 -24.05 -23.47 -17.39
CA ALA A 1029 -23.17 -22.46 -18.00
C ALA A 1029 -21.99 -21.99 -17.13
N TYR A 1030 -22.09 -22.09 -15.81
CA TYR A 1030 -21.06 -21.66 -14.86
C TYR A 1030 -20.39 -22.83 -14.12
N THR A 1031 -21.13 -23.91 -13.85
CA THR A 1031 -20.71 -24.99 -12.95
C THR A 1031 -20.13 -26.21 -13.66
N GLU A 1032 -20.50 -26.42 -14.92
CA GLU A 1032 -19.99 -27.52 -15.74
C GLU A 1032 -18.78 -27.04 -16.58
N PRO A 1033 -17.81 -27.93 -16.81
CA PRO A 1033 -16.67 -27.60 -17.65
C PRO A 1033 -17.02 -27.60 -19.15
N PHE A 1034 -16.18 -26.91 -19.92
CA PHE A 1034 -16.15 -26.89 -21.37
C PHE A 1034 -14.88 -27.58 -21.85
N ASP A 1035 -14.95 -28.33 -22.94
CA ASP A 1035 -13.79 -28.99 -23.54
C ASP A 1035 -13.39 -28.23 -24.81
N ILE A 1036 -12.33 -27.43 -24.74
CA ILE A 1036 -11.83 -26.60 -25.86
C ILE A 1036 -10.41 -27.07 -26.17
N ASP A 1037 -10.15 -27.57 -27.39
CA ASP A 1037 -8.84 -28.05 -27.86
C ASP A 1037 -8.11 -28.98 -26.86
N ASP A 1038 -8.75 -30.09 -26.49
CA ASP A 1038 -8.24 -31.07 -25.52
C ASP A 1038 -7.94 -30.50 -24.10
N ARG A 1039 -8.46 -29.31 -23.78
CA ARG A 1039 -8.38 -28.69 -22.45
C ARG A 1039 -9.78 -28.51 -21.86
N THR A 1040 -9.97 -29.10 -20.69
CA THR A 1040 -11.16 -28.89 -19.87
C THR A 1040 -11.03 -27.59 -19.08
N TRP A 1041 -11.94 -26.64 -19.30
CA TRP A 1041 -11.98 -25.33 -18.65
C TRP A 1041 -13.32 -25.13 -17.93
N ALA A 1042 -13.34 -24.54 -16.73
CA ALA A 1042 -14.58 -24.24 -16.02
C ALA A 1042 -14.53 -22.89 -15.30
N ALA A 1043 -15.58 -22.07 -15.50
CA ALA A 1043 -15.67 -20.73 -14.92
C ALA A 1043 -15.61 -20.71 -13.37
N ILE A 1044 -16.15 -21.75 -12.72
CA ILE A 1044 -16.09 -21.88 -11.27
C ILE A 1044 -14.66 -22.07 -10.73
N ASP A 1045 -13.74 -22.63 -11.53
CA ASP A 1045 -12.33 -22.79 -11.15
C ASP A 1045 -11.56 -21.47 -11.20
N ASP A 1046 -11.91 -20.58 -12.13
CA ASP A 1046 -11.37 -19.21 -12.16
C ASP A 1046 -11.82 -18.42 -10.92
N LEU A 1047 -13.10 -18.53 -10.53
CA LEU A 1047 -13.60 -17.93 -9.30
C LEU A 1047 -12.88 -18.46 -8.06
N ARG A 1048 -12.68 -19.78 -7.98
CA ARG A 1048 -11.91 -20.39 -6.88
C ARG A 1048 -10.56 -19.73 -6.73
N LEU A 1049 -9.82 -19.61 -7.83
CA LEU A 1049 -8.48 -19.03 -7.81
C LEU A 1049 -8.50 -17.56 -7.39
N GLU A 1050 -9.45 -16.75 -7.88
CA GLU A 1050 -9.59 -15.35 -7.43
C GLU A 1050 -9.92 -15.24 -5.94
N LEU A 1051 -10.72 -16.17 -5.41
CA LEU A 1051 -11.02 -16.23 -3.98
C LEU A 1051 -9.79 -16.64 -3.16
N GLU A 1052 -9.03 -17.64 -3.59
CA GLU A 1052 -7.76 -18.06 -2.94
C GLU A 1052 -6.74 -16.91 -2.92
N LEU A 1053 -6.65 -16.12 -4.00
CA LEU A 1053 -5.81 -14.92 -4.04
C LEU A 1053 -6.31 -13.85 -3.06
N MET A 1054 -7.63 -13.62 -3.01
CA MET A 1054 -8.23 -12.64 -2.10
C MET A 1054 -8.05 -13.03 -0.64
N THR A 1055 -8.22 -14.30 -0.28
CA THR A 1055 -8.03 -14.80 1.09
C THR A 1055 -6.57 -14.68 1.53
N ALA A 1056 -5.60 -14.98 0.65
CA ALA A 1056 -4.18 -14.76 0.92
C ALA A 1056 -3.86 -13.31 1.27
N ARG A 1057 -4.40 -12.35 0.49
CA ARG A 1057 -4.25 -10.92 0.78
C ARG A 1057 -4.89 -10.53 2.12
N TYR A 1058 -6.04 -11.10 2.43
CA TYR A 1058 -6.75 -10.87 3.69
C TYR A 1058 -5.98 -11.36 4.92
N ARG A 1059 -5.24 -12.48 4.81
CA ARG A 1059 -4.39 -13.02 5.88
C ARG A 1059 -3.21 -12.12 6.23
N ILE A 1060 -2.74 -11.28 5.30
CA ILE A 1060 -1.55 -10.45 5.49
C ILE A 1060 -1.84 -8.93 5.49
N GLY A 1061 -3.08 -8.51 5.24
CA GLY A 1061 -3.44 -7.09 5.16
C GLY A 1061 -2.72 -6.34 4.04
N ASP A 1062 -2.49 -7.00 2.91
CA ASP A 1062 -1.61 -6.52 1.84
C ASP A 1062 -0.26 -5.99 2.36
N GLY A 1063 0.34 -6.73 3.31
CA GLY A 1063 1.62 -6.40 3.93
C GLY A 1063 1.52 -5.56 5.20
N THR A 1064 0.36 -4.99 5.54
CA THR A 1064 0.20 -4.18 6.78
C THR A 1064 -0.04 -5.02 8.04
N GLY A 1065 -0.19 -6.33 7.89
CA GLY A 1065 -0.41 -7.30 8.98
C GLY A 1065 -1.86 -7.38 9.50
N VAL A 1066 -2.80 -6.62 8.94
CA VAL A 1066 -4.19 -6.58 9.45
C VAL A 1066 -5.22 -6.19 8.38
N THR A 1067 -6.44 -6.68 8.53
CA THR A 1067 -7.62 -6.30 7.72
C THR A 1067 -8.80 -5.97 8.62
N TYR A 1068 -9.59 -4.96 8.22
CA TYR A 1068 -10.73 -4.46 8.98
C TYR A 1068 -11.98 -4.33 8.10
N VAL A 1069 -13.15 -4.37 8.74
CA VAL A 1069 -14.42 -4.03 8.11
C VAL A 1069 -14.63 -2.51 8.17
N GLY A 1070 -14.72 -1.87 7.01
CA GLY A 1070 -15.07 -0.46 6.86
C GLY A 1070 -16.21 -0.25 5.85
N PRO A 1071 -16.75 0.99 5.73
CA PRO A 1071 -17.89 1.27 4.83
C PRO A 1071 -17.57 1.06 3.34
N ALA A 1072 -16.29 1.09 2.99
CA ALA A 1072 -15.82 0.86 1.63
C ALA A 1072 -14.96 -0.40 1.49
N ASN A 1073 -14.63 -1.15 2.55
CA ASN A 1073 -13.84 -2.39 2.41
C ASN A 1073 -14.44 -3.41 3.38
N ASN A 1074 -15.16 -4.40 2.86
CA ASN A 1074 -15.76 -5.44 3.70
C ASN A 1074 -15.82 -6.77 2.94
N CYS A 1075 -16.01 -7.84 3.71
CA CYS A 1075 -16.03 -9.22 3.23
C CYS A 1075 -16.98 -9.44 2.03
N ALA A 1076 -18.16 -8.82 2.07
CA ALA A 1076 -19.18 -8.95 1.02
C ALA A 1076 -18.73 -8.28 -0.28
N GLN A 1077 -18.20 -7.06 -0.19
CA GLN A 1077 -17.69 -6.32 -1.34
C GLN A 1077 -16.51 -7.05 -1.99
N ASP A 1078 -15.55 -7.50 -1.20
CA ASP A 1078 -14.32 -8.10 -1.72
C ASP A 1078 -14.57 -9.52 -2.27
N SER A 1079 -15.50 -10.28 -1.69
CA SER A 1079 -15.99 -11.54 -2.27
C SER A 1079 -16.64 -11.31 -3.65
N ASN A 1080 -17.48 -10.28 -3.78
CA ASN A 1080 -18.11 -9.93 -5.06
C ASN A 1080 -17.11 -9.36 -6.08
N GLN A 1081 -16.02 -8.74 -5.60
CA GLN A 1081 -14.94 -8.30 -6.47
C GLN A 1081 -14.13 -9.47 -7.03
N ALA A 1082 -13.88 -10.53 -6.24
CA ALA A 1082 -13.28 -11.77 -6.76
C ALA A 1082 -14.17 -12.41 -7.86
N MET A 1083 -15.49 -12.39 -7.68
CA MET A 1083 -16.46 -12.82 -8.72
C MET A 1083 -16.39 -11.95 -9.98
N TYR A 1084 -16.18 -10.64 -9.85
CA TYR A 1084 -16.01 -9.77 -11.00
C TYR A 1084 -14.67 -10.02 -11.73
N ALA A 1085 -13.60 -10.26 -10.96
CA ALA A 1085 -12.27 -10.54 -11.49
C ALA A 1085 -12.25 -11.82 -12.34
N SER A 1086 -12.88 -12.89 -11.85
CA SER A 1086 -12.97 -14.15 -12.60
C SER A 1086 -13.72 -13.97 -13.92
N ALA A 1087 -14.82 -13.20 -13.91
CA ALA A 1087 -15.58 -12.82 -15.10
C ALA A 1087 -14.76 -12.02 -16.13
N THR A 1088 -13.77 -11.23 -15.69
CA THR A 1088 -12.90 -10.43 -16.57
C THR A 1088 -11.77 -11.27 -17.16
N HIS A 1089 -11.17 -12.17 -16.38
CA HIS A 1089 -10.17 -13.11 -16.88
C HIS A 1089 -10.74 -14.07 -17.92
N LEU A 1090 -11.99 -14.48 -17.75
CA LEU A 1090 -12.73 -15.17 -18.78
C LEU A 1090 -12.72 -14.38 -20.09
N GLU A 1091 -13.09 -13.09 -20.10
CA GLU A 1091 -13.07 -12.27 -21.31
C GLU A 1091 -11.69 -12.18 -21.98
N ALA A 1092 -10.63 -12.00 -21.20
CA ALA A 1092 -9.26 -11.97 -21.70
C ALA A 1092 -8.84 -13.30 -22.33
N ALA A 1093 -9.18 -14.43 -21.68
CA ALA A 1093 -8.91 -15.76 -22.22
C ALA A 1093 -9.62 -15.98 -23.55
N LEU A 1094 -10.85 -15.47 -23.71
CA LEU A 1094 -11.63 -15.60 -24.94
C LEU A 1094 -11.10 -14.76 -26.09
N VAL A 1095 -10.68 -13.52 -25.81
CA VAL A 1095 -10.03 -12.67 -26.82
C VAL A 1095 -8.75 -13.33 -27.31
N ALA A 1096 -7.97 -13.93 -26.41
CA ALA A 1096 -6.72 -14.61 -26.76
C ALA A 1096 -6.92 -15.86 -27.64
N HIS A 1097 -8.07 -16.54 -27.57
CA HIS A 1097 -8.35 -17.79 -28.29
C HIS A 1097 -9.47 -17.64 -29.33
N ARG A 1098 -9.75 -16.41 -29.81
CA ARG A 1098 -10.95 -16.11 -30.61
C ARG A 1098 -11.07 -16.93 -31.89
N ALA A 1099 -9.98 -17.08 -32.64
CA ALA A 1099 -9.96 -17.84 -33.89
C ALA A 1099 -10.26 -19.34 -33.68
N THR A 1100 -9.78 -19.88 -32.56
CA THR A 1100 -10.04 -21.26 -32.14
C THR A 1100 -11.47 -21.44 -31.68
N LEU A 1101 -12.00 -20.49 -30.90
CA LEU A 1101 -13.36 -20.50 -30.37
C LEU A 1101 -14.41 -20.52 -31.48
N ASP A 1102 -14.23 -19.74 -32.55
CA ASP A 1102 -15.21 -19.70 -33.64
C ASP A 1102 -15.31 -21.07 -34.35
N THR A 1103 -14.19 -21.79 -34.50
CA THR A 1103 -14.16 -23.17 -35.04
C THR A 1103 -14.81 -24.16 -34.07
N TRP A 1104 -14.44 -24.09 -32.79
CA TRP A 1104 -14.99 -24.95 -31.74
C TRP A 1104 -16.50 -24.77 -31.54
N GLU A 1105 -17.00 -23.53 -31.61
CA GLU A 1105 -18.43 -23.22 -31.49
C GLU A 1105 -19.25 -23.87 -32.63
N ALA A 1106 -18.67 -23.96 -33.83
CA ALA A 1106 -19.28 -24.64 -34.97
C ALA A 1106 -19.33 -26.17 -34.80
N GLU A 1107 -18.29 -26.76 -34.20
CA GLU A 1107 -18.16 -28.20 -33.98
C GLU A 1107 -18.95 -28.69 -32.75
N ASN A 1108 -19.18 -27.83 -31.75
CA ASN A 1108 -19.79 -28.17 -30.45
C ASN A 1108 -21.05 -27.34 -30.12
N PRO A 1109 -22.16 -27.48 -30.86
CA PRO A 1109 -23.32 -26.57 -30.77
C PRO A 1109 -24.06 -26.60 -29.41
N ALA A 1110 -23.93 -27.68 -28.64
CA ALA A 1110 -24.48 -27.75 -27.28
C ALA A 1110 -23.64 -26.93 -26.30
N GLN A 1111 -22.31 -27.12 -26.29
CA GLN A 1111 -21.39 -26.36 -25.44
C GLN A 1111 -21.34 -24.88 -25.86
N ALA A 1112 -21.47 -24.58 -27.15
CA ALA A 1112 -21.58 -23.21 -27.66
C ALA A 1112 -22.78 -22.45 -27.06
N ARG A 1113 -23.96 -23.08 -26.98
CA ARG A 1113 -25.14 -22.46 -26.35
C ARG A 1113 -24.93 -22.19 -24.87
N GLN A 1114 -24.36 -23.15 -24.15
CA GLN A 1114 -23.99 -23.01 -22.74
C GLN A 1114 -22.96 -21.90 -22.52
N PHE A 1115 -22.00 -21.79 -23.43
CA PHE A 1115 -20.97 -20.77 -23.42
C PHE A 1115 -21.54 -19.36 -23.70
N GLN A 1116 -22.46 -19.21 -24.65
CA GLN A 1116 -23.19 -17.96 -24.88
C GLN A 1116 -24.03 -17.54 -23.67
N GLN A 1117 -24.63 -18.50 -22.96
CA GLN A 1117 -25.33 -18.23 -21.69
C GLN A 1117 -24.37 -17.72 -20.61
N LEU A 1118 -23.16 -18.27 -20.52
CA LEU A 1118 -22.11 -17.78 -19.63
C LEU A 1118 -21.71 -16.33 -19.95
N LEU A 1119 -21.56 -16.00 -21.23
CA LEU A 1119 -21.29 -14.62 -21.67
C LEU A 1119 -22.42 -13.66 -21.30
N SER A 1120 -23.67 -14.08 -21.41
CA SER A 1120 -24.81 -13.27 -20.98
C SER A 1120 -24.86 -13.10 -19.46
N LEU A 1121 -24.60 -14.18 -18.70
CA LEU A 1121 -24.51 -14.12 -17.24
C LEU A 1121 -23.42 -13.14 -16.82
N ARG A 1122 -22.24 -13.20 -17.45
CA ARG A 1122 -21.12 -12.29 -17.22
C ARG A 1122 -21.51 -10.83 -17.37
N ARG A 1123 -22.12 -10.44 -18.51
CA ARG A 1123 -22.54 -9.04 -18.75
C ARG A 1123 -23.51 -8.55 -17.68
N ASN A 1124 -24.45 -9.41 -17.27
CA ASN A 1124 -25.42 -9.05 -16.25
C ASN A 1124 -24.79 -8.97 -14.84
N LEU A 1125 -23.83 -9.85 -14.52
CA LEU A 1125 -23.04 -9.78 -13.29
C LEU A 1125 -22.28 -8.46 -13.22
N GLN A 1126 -21.62 -8.04 -14.31
CA GLN A 1126 -20.92 -6.76 -14.38
C GLN A 1126 -21.87 -5.57 -14.15
N GLN A 1127 -23.04 -5.57 -14.78
CA GLN A 1127 -24.04 -4.51 -14.61
C GLN A 1127 -24.63 -4.43 -13.19
N GLU A 1128 -24.90 -5.58 -12.55
CA GLU A 1128 -25.53 -5.63 -11.22
C GLU A 1128 -24.51 -5.34 -10.09
N LEU A 1129 -23.28 -5.82 -10.22
CA LEU A 1129 -22.21 -5.62 -9.23
C LEU A 1129 -21.54 -4.24 -9.34
N LEU A 1130 -21.53 -3.62 -10.53
CA LEU A 1130 -20.93 -2.32 -10.82
C LEU A 1130 -21.83 -1.44 -11.71
N PRO A 1131 -22.95 -0.90 -11.19
CA PRO A 1131 -23.97 -0.21 -12.00
C PRO A 1131 -23.48 1.06 -12.71
N LEU A 1132 -22.28 1.58 -12.39
CA LEU A 1132 -21.68 2.77 -13.00
C LEU A 1132 -20.37 2.46 -13.78
N GLY A 1133 -20.09 1.18 -14.06
CA GLY A 1133 -19.15 0.77 -15.11
C GLY A 1133 -17.65 0.80 -14.79
N SER A 1134 -17.22 1.26 -13.61
CA SER A 1134 -15.81 1.17 -13.20
C SER A 1134 -15.62 0.15 -12.09
N ALA A 1135 -14.92 -0.95 -12.38
CA ALA A 1135 -14.23 -1.72 -11.35
C ALA A 1135 -13.30 -0.77 -10.58
N ARG A 1136 -13.14 -0.98 -9.28
CA ARG A 1136 -12.30 -0.08 -8.49
C ARG A 1136 -10.88 -0.04 -9.09
N ALA A 1137 -10.39 1.17 -9.38
CA ALA A 1137 -9.06 1.39 -9.96
C ALA A 1137 -7.90 0.93 -9.06
N ASP A 1138 -8.17 0.65 -7.78
CA ASP A 1138 -7.18 0.15 -6.82
C ASP A 1138 -6.66 -1.26 -7.12
N TRP A 1139 -7.35 -2.01 -7.99
CA TRP A 1139 -6.94 -3.34 -8.41
C TRP A 1139 -6.13 -3.35 -9.71
N ALA A 1140 -6.33 -2.36 -10.58
CA ALA A 1140 -5.49 -2.16 -11.76
C ALA A 1140 -4.10 -1.62 -11.38
N ASP A 1141 -4.03 -0.79 -10.33
CA ASP A 1141 -2.79 -0.11 -9.93
C ASP A 1141 -1.96 -0.84 -8.85
N GLN A 1142 -2.36 -2.02 -8.35
CA GLN A 1142 -1.64 -2.78 -7.30
C GLN A 1142 -1.26 -1.97 -6.02
N GLN A 1143 -1.80 -0.76 -5.84
CA GLN A 1143 -1.26 0.27 -4.93
C GLN A 1143 -2.11 0.51 -3.66
N ALA A 1144 -3.30 -0.08 -3.53
CA ALA A 1144 -4.12 0.09 -2.33
C ALA A 1144 -4.10 -1.14 -1.43
N SER A 1145 -3.69 -0.95 -0.18
CA SER A 1145 -3.70 -1.97 0.87
C SER A 1145 -5.10 -2.19 1.45
N LEU A 1146 -5.54 -3.45 1.45
CA LEU A 1146 -6.55 -3.99 2.35
C LEU A 1146 -6.08 -3.72 3.79
N GLY A 1147 -6.72 -2.81 4.50
CA GLY A 1147 -6.24 -2.31 5.81
C GLY A 1147 -6.20 -0.78 5.93
N SER A 1148 -6.43 -0.04 4.85
CA SER A 1148 -6.58 1.42 4.94
C SER A 1148 -7.86 1.84 5.69
N ASN A 1149 -7.68 2.64 6.74
CA ASN A 1149 -8.76 3.18 7.55
C ASN A 1149 -9.49 4.34 6.84
N LEU A 1150 -10.73 4.62 7.24
CA LEU A 1150 -11.52 5.78 6.78
C LEU A 1150 -10.75 7.11 6.86
N SER A 1151 -9.86 7.23 7.86
CA SER A 1151 -9.01 8.39 8.10
C SER A 1151 -7.93 8.63 7.04
N ASP A 1152 -7.57 7.62 6.23
CA ASP A 1152 -6.50 7.75 5.24
C ASP A 1152 -6.96 8.43 3.95
N PHE A 1153 -8.23 8.28 3.57
CA PHE A 1153 -8.84 8.88 2.38
C PHE A 1153 -10.34 9.18 2.55
N PRO A 1154 -10.75 10.01 3.53
CA PRO A 1154 -12.14 10.10 3.98
C PRO A 1154 -13.13 10.41 2.86
N LEU A 1155 -12.85 11.41 2.02
CA LEU A 1155 -13.74 11.82 0.93
C LEU A 1155 -13.82 10.77 -0.21
N LYS A 1156 -12.70 10.09 -0.51
CA LYS A 1156 -12.65 9.05 -1.56
C LYS A 1156 -13.35 7.78 -1.10
N THR A 1157 -13.16 7.39 0.17
CA THR A 1157 -13.78 6.21 0.80
C THR A 1157 -15.29 6.39 0.98
N LEU A 1158 -15.76 7.58 1.35
CA LEU A 1158 -17.20 7.87 1.48
C LEU A 1158 -17.91 7.86 0.12
N GLY A 1159 -17.30 8.48 -0.91
CA GLY A 1159 -17.80 8.42 -2.29
C GLY A 1159 -17.81 6.99 -2.85
N ARG A 1160 -16.78 6.18 -2.55
CA ARG A 1160 -16.70 4.76 -2.94
C ARG A 1160 -17.81 3.92 -2.32
N GLY A 1161 -18.14 4.15 -1.04
CA GLY A 1161 -19.26 3.46 -0.40
C GLY A 1161 -20.58 3.72 -1.13
N LEU A 1162 -20.90 4.98 -1.42
CA LEU A 1162 -22.13 5.34 -2.12
C LEU A 1162 -22.26 4.67 -3.50
N LEU A 1163 -21.14 4.41 -4.19
CA LEU A 1163 -21.10 3.76 -5.51
C LEU A 1163 -21.32 2.24 -5.48
N SER A 1164 -21.12 1.55 -4.34
CA SER A 1164 -21.24 0.09 -4.19
C SER A 1164 -22.29 -0.36 -3.18
N TRP A 1165 -23.36 0.43 -2.99
CA TRP A 1165 -24.40 0.17 -1.98
C TRP A 1165 -25.10 -1.19 -2.15
N ARG A 1166 -25.21 -1.74 -3.36
CA ARG A 1166 -25.84 -3.05 -3.65
C ARG A 1166 -25.04 -4.25 -3.14
N THR A 1167 -23.74 -4.09 -2.94
CA THR A 1167 -22.82 -5.15 -2.46
C THR A 1167 -22.33 -4.90 -1.03
N MET A 1168 -22.78 -3.82 -0.37
CA MET A 1168 -22.43 -3.54 1.02
C MET A 1168 -23.11 -4.47 2.03
N LEU A 1169 -24.40 -4.77 1.82
CA LEU A 1169 -25.18 -5.55 2.77
C LEU A 1169 -25.11 -7.03 2.40
N PRO A 1170 -24.60 -7.91 3.28
CA PRO A 1170 -24.48 -9.34 3.03
C PRO A 1170 -25.72 -10.01 2.45
N ARG A 1171 -26.89 -9.78 3.09
CA ARG A 1171 -28.17 -10.35 2.63
C ARG A 1171 -28.59 -9.79 1.27
N LYS A 1172 -28.38 -8.49 1.02
CA LYS A 1172 -28.72 -7.88 -0.28
C LYS A 1172 -27.85 -8.41 -1.41
N ALA A 1173 -26.56 -8.63 -1.16
CA ALA A 1173 -25.64 -9.21 -2.13
C ALA A 1173 -26.08 -10.64 -2.51
N SER A 1174 -26.38 -11.47 -1.51
CA SER A 1174 -26.91 -12.82 -1.73
C SER A 1174 -28.23 -12.82 -2.52
N ASP A 1175 -29.18 -11.98 -2.13
CA ASP A 1175 -30.46 -11.82 -2.84
C ASP A 1175 -30.24 -11.42 -4.31
N THR A 1176 -29.27 -10.57 -4.59
CA THR A 1176 -28.97 -10.08 -5.95
C THR A 1176 -28.40 -11.21 -6.82
N ILE A 1177 -27.40 -11.93 -6.32
CA ILE A 1177 -26.74 -13.03 -7.05
C ILE A 1177 -27.71 -14.18 -7.30
N THR A 1178 -28.42 -14.63 -6.26
CA THR A 1178 -29.36 -15.76 -6.37
C THR A 1178 -30.51 -15.46 -7.32
N GLN A 1179 -31.04 -14.23 -7.30
CA GLN A 1179 -32.06 -13.81 -8.26
C GLN A 1179 -31.54 -13.72 -9.69
N LEU A 1180 -30.31 -13.25 -9.89
CA LEU A 1180 -29.69 -13.20 -11.20
C LEU A 1180 -29.54 -14.62 -11.78
N CYS A 1181 -29.02 -15.56 -11.00
CA CYS A 1181 -28.88 -16.96 -11.40
C CYS A 1181 -30.24 -17.61 -11.70
N LEU A 1182 -31.29 -17.35 -10.90
CA LEU A 1182 -32.65 -17.84 -11.17
C LEU A 1182 -33.22 -17.31 -12.50
N ARG A 1183 -32.96 -16.05 -12.85
CA ARG A 1183 -33.38 -15.49 -14.16
C ARG A 1183 -32.69 -16.18 -15.33
N HIS A 1184 -31.48 -16.70 -15.10
CA HIS A 1184 -30.73 -17.51 -16.06
C HIS A 1184 -31.07 -19.01 -15.99
N GLY A 1185 -32.14 -19.39 -15.28
CA GLY A 1185 -32.62 -20.77 -15.25
C GLY A 1185 -31.84 -21.71 -14.32
N ALA A 1186 -31.07 -21.17 -13.37
CA ALA A 1186 -30.36 -21.98 -12.38
C ALA A 1186 -31.33 -22.75 -11.47
N ALA A 1187 -30.91 -23.93 -11.02
CA ALA A 1187 -31.50 -24.62 -9.88
C ALA A 1187 -30.78 -24.16 -8.60
N LEU A 1188 -31.54 -23.91 -7.52
CA LEU A 1188 -30.98 -23.52 -6.23
C LEU A 1188 -31.35 -24.55 -5.16
N TRP A 1189 -30.39 -24.99 -4.38
CA TRP A 1189 -30.62 -25.78 -3.17
C TRP A 1189 -30.32 -24.92 -1.94
N VAL A 1190 -31.33 -24.61 -1.13
CA VAL A 1190 -31.19 -23.76 0.05
C VAL A 1190 -31.12 -24.63 1.29
N LEU A 1191 -30.00 -24.56 2.00
CA LEU A 1191 -29.73 -25.26 3.24
C LEU A 1191 -29.74 -24.26 4.39
N ARG A 1192 -30.60 -24.48 5.37
CA ARG A 1192 -30.78 -23.61 6.54
C ARG A 1192 -30.43 -24.35 7.82
N THR A 1193 -29.74 -23.65 8.71
CA THR A 1193 -29.56 -24.07 10.09
C THR A 1193 -30.00 -22.94 11.01
N ASN A 1194 -30.76 -23.22 12.06
CA ASN A 1194 -31.22 -22.21 13.01
C ASN A 1194 -30.79 -22.58 14.43
N GLN A 1195 -29.52 -22.34 14.80
CA GLN A 1195 -28.97 -22.69 16.12
C GLN A 1195 -29.17 -24.18 16.46
N ILE A 1196 -28.43 -25.05 15.77
CA ILE A 1196 -28.58 -26.51 15.82
C ILE A 1196 -27.52 -27.18 16.71
N GLY A 1197 -27.79 -28.41 17.15
CA GLY A 1197 -26.96 -29.14 18.11
C GLY A 1197 -27.74 -29.34 19.41
N GLY A 1198 -27.13 -29.02 20.54
CA GLY A 1198 -27.85 -28.89 21.80
C GLY A 1198 -28.65 -27.58 21.90
N TYR A 1199 -29.52 -27.48 22.90
CA TYR A 1199 -30.46 -26.37 23.07
C TYR A 1199 -30.03 -25.39 24.18
N ASP A 1200 -29.75 -24.13 23.82
CA ASP A 1200 -29.48 -23.05 24.79
C ASP A 1200 -30.66 -22.08 24.83
N PRO A 1201 -31.48 -22.03 25.90
CA PRO A 1201 -32.64 -21.14 25.98
C PRO A 1201 -32.29 -19.64 26.04
N ASP A 1202 -31.05 -19.26 26.32
CA ASP A 1202 -30.67 -17.86 26.57
C ASP A 1202 -30.36 -17.08 25.28
N ILE A 1203 -30.20 -17.76 24.14
CA ILE A 1203 -29.95 -17.15 22.83
C ILE A 1203 -31.12 -17.37 21.87
N GLU A 1204 -31.28 -16.48 20.89
CA GLU A 1204 -32.29 -16.63 19.84
C GLU A 1204 -31.71 -16.29 18.46
N PRO A 1205 -32.17 -16.91 17.37
CA PRO A 1205 -31.67 -16.60 16.04
C PRO A 1205 -32.18 -15.24 15.56
N LEU A 1206 -31.28 -14.37 15.11
CA LEU A 1206 -31.62 -13.05 14.57
C LEU A 1206 -31.31 -12.97 13.06
N ALA A 1207 -32.26 -12.49 12.27
CA ALA A 1207 -32.05 -12.30 10.83
C ALA A 1207 -31.08 -11.14 10.53
N PRO A 1208 -30.23 -11.24 9.50
CA PRO A 1208 -29.48 -10.09 9.01
C PRO A 1208 -30.41 -9.10 8.30
N ALA A 1209 -30.08 -7.82 8.42
CA ALA A 1209 -30.81 -6.71 7.85
C ALA A 1209 -30.78 -6.76 6.31
N THR A 1210 -31.87 -6.31 5.70
CA THR A 1210 -32.00 -6.12 4.25
C THR A 1210 -32.79 -4.85 3.97
N LEU A 1211 -32.54 -4.22 2.82
CA LEU A 1211 -33.18 -2.97 2.36
C LEU A 1211 -34.41 -3.25 1.50
#